data_AF-A0A285LQL1-F1
#
_entry.id   AF-A0A285LQL1-F1
#
_cell.length_a   1.000
_cell.length_b   1.000
_cell.length_c   1.000
_cell.angle_alpha   90.00
_cell.angle_beta   90.00
_cell.angle_gamma   90.00
#
_symmetry.space_group_name_H-M   'P 1'
#
loop_
_entity.id
_entity.type
_entity.pdbx_description
1 polymer ?
#
loop_
_entity_poly.entity_id
_entity_poly.type
_entity_poly.pdbx_seq_one_letter_code
_entity_poly.pdbx_strand_id
1 'polypeptide(L)'
;MIDRAALLADLKKQVTAVETDLEQQLRILPEVKARLHDEWAQARKLNRTAATESSWLGERVTQVAVAWVLGTVFVRFCEDNHLIADPYLTGPTDDRRELAHARYDAYVESDPDPTYRGWLEHAFAELGAGQAGKLLFDPNHNALYQIPLSHDGARQLIEFWRARDEYGVLVHNFTDPLDEDGINGWDTRFLGDLYQDLSEDIRKNYALLQTPEFVEEFILDRTLEPAIREFGYEKIQLIDPTCGSGHFVLGAFKRLNCRWADEQPTKDRHERVHAALNSIHGVDINPFAIAIARFRLFVAAMAAANVRTLAEAARYEWPIKLAVGDSLIKARQLELTFDGDQRDPLAEFSYATEDVHDYPGILEPGRYHVVVGNPPYITVKDKNLNELYRGLYNACAGKYALSVPFAQRFFELAKSGDAEGNGFGRVGQITANSFMKREFGTKLIENYFAHSVELTEVVDTSGAYIPGHGTPTVILVGTRRSGKDRAATIRTVRSVQGEPKAPANPEDGLVWRAIVEQIDNVPSLSQWVSVDNLDRQRYFSKQPWVLLDGGLEMAEKLEEGATKLSSIADSIGITSFTLEDDLYLLSPRSADRRGVPPQYRRPMVTGDLLRDWIGNGFDDAVFPYSENLHPVSVNEIPPLMRFMWPARTNISRSIMFGGKSKVASGLQWTEYGRLSTNKLRVPLSISFAFVATHNHFVLDRGGKVFKQTAPVIKLPEGASEEEHLRLLGLLNSSTACFWLKMVSYNRGSTVDSKGARQSRVPFDDFYEFTGTKLEQFPLPSSYPIELTMKLDRLTQQAEAALPTSVIAKKTPTASELRNGQKDWETIRAQMIALQEELDWQIYSMYGLLADAPLSQEAELPPISFGQRAFEISLARRVARGEAPDDWFTRHDATPTTKIPDRWPDSYKRIVERRIAAIESNRAIGMIESPEYKRRWATEGWDALQEKALRSWLLDRMEFRDLWFDDNGQPQMVTLSRLTDRLAADADFVSVAALYAPRTDLAQVVASLITDEHVPFLAALRYRPSGLKKRKDWEHVWDMQRQEDAMPDGHEKNKFRDSIPVPPKYTSADFLRTSFWQARGKLDVPKERFISYGATNVATPELYGWAGWDHREQAMAIAIYLAEHSLSTEEITPFLAGLLELQPWLDQWHNEIDPNYGIAPSTFLSGDRRTMQGEHGLTDDDLRNWRPQPATRGRRTTTKRTTKKSAAAEGDN
;
A
#
# COMPACT_ATOMS: atom_id res chain seq x y z
N MET A 1 14.61 -28.81 12.36
CA MET A 1 14.52 -27.35 12.21
C MET A 1 13.18 -27.02 11.56
N ILE A 2 12.42 -26.09 12.13
CA ILE A 2 11.03 -25.79 11.73
C ILE A 2 11.01 -25.14 10.33
N ASP A 3 10.27 -25.71 9.38
CA ASP A 3 9.97 -25.04 8.11
C ASP A 3 8.90 -23.96 8.33
N ARG A 4 9.37 -22.74 8.61
CA ARG A 4 8.51 -21.59 8.95
C ARG A 4 7.56 -21.22 7.81
N ALA A 5 8.02 -21.35 6.55
CA ALA A 5 7.23 -20.95 5.39
C ALA A 5 6.09 -21.93 5.12
N ALA A 6 6.37 -23.23 5.21
CA ALA A 6 5.34 -24.27 5.09
C ALA A 6 4.32 -24.17 6.23
N LEU A 7 4.79 -24.06 7.48
CA LEU A 7 3.92 -23.91 8.66
C LEU A 7 2.97 -22.71 8.54
N LEU A 8 3.48 -21.54 8.16
CA LEU A 8 2.67 -20.34 7.98
C LEU A 8 1.61 -20.51 6.88
N ALA A 9 1.99 -21.09 5.74
CA ALA A 9 1.07 -21.30 4.62
C ALA A 9 -0.10 -22.22 4.98
N ASP A 10 0.16 -23.26 5.79
CA ASP A 10 -0.87 -24.20 6.21
C ASP A 10 -1.71 -23.66 7.38
N LEU A 11 -1.11 -22.96 8.35
CA LEU A 11 -1.86 -22.33 9.44
C LEU A 11 -2.80 -21.22 8.96
N LYS A 12 -2.49 -20.50 7.88
CA LYS A 12 -3.43 -19.57 7.22
C LYS A 12 -4.73 -20.25 6.80
N LYS A 13 -4.63 -21.47 6.24
CA LYS A 13 -5.81 -22.24 5.83
C LYS A 13 -6.63 -22.65 7.05
N GLN A 14 -5.97 -23.02 8.15
CA GLN A 14 -6.63 -23.37 9.40
C GLN A 14 -7.37 -22.17 10.00
N VAL A 15 -6.78 -20.97 9.99
CA VAL A 15 -7.49 -19.75 10.45
C VAL A 15 -8.76 -19.52 9.65
N THR A 16 -8.71 -19.59 8.31
CA THR A 16 -9.92 -19.41 7.48
C THR A 16 -10.97 -20.49 7.72
N ALA A 17 -10.56 -21.73 7.96
CA ALA A 17 -11.47 -22.82 8.31
C ALA A 17 -12.15 -22.56 9.66
N VAL A 18 -11.38 -22.14 10.67
CA VAL A 18 -11.89 -21.80 12.00
C VAL A 18 -12.80 -20.57 11.94
N GLU A 19 -12.46 -19.51 11.19
CA GLU A 19 -13.34 -18.35 10.99
C GLU A 19 -14.71 -18.77 10.45
N THR A 20 -14.71 -19.64 9.44
CA THR A 20 -15.95 -20.17 8.84
C THR A 20 -16.79 -20.93 9.87
N ASP A 21 -16.14 -21.72 10.73
CA ASP A 21 -16.81 -22.46 11.80
C ASP A 21 -17.39 -21.53 12.88
N LEU A 22 -16.62 -20.54 13.35
CA LEU A 22 -17.05 -19.58 14.36
C LEU A 22 -18.20 -18.69 13.85
N GLU A 23 -18.19 -18.29 12.58
CA GLU A 23 -19.32 -17.59 11.96
C GLU A 23 -20.60 -18.44 11.96
N GLN A 24 -20.49 -19.76 11.81
CA GLN A 24 -21.62 -20.68 11.93
C GLN A 24 -22.07 -20.82 13.38
N GLN A 25 -21.14 -20.94 14.33
CA GLN A 25 -21.46 -20.99 15.76
C GLN A 25 -22.25 -19.76 16.22
N LEU A 26 -21.89 -18.55 15.77
CA LEU A 26 -22.64 -17.33 16.07
C LEU A 26 -24.09 -17.30 15.53
N ARG A 27 -24.44 -18.17 14.57
CA ARG A 27 -25.83 -18.33 14.10
C ARG A 27 -26.63 -19.31 14.95
N ILE A 28 -25.95 -20.22 15.64
CA ILE A 28 -26.54 -21.32 16.40
C ILE A 28 -26.60 -21.00 17.91
N LEU A 29 -25.68 -20.16 18.40
CA LEU A 29 -25.53 -19.74 19.80
C LEU A 29 -25.99 -18.28 20.01
N PRO A 30 -27.30 -18.02 20.16
CA PRO A 30 -27.84 -16.66 20.28
C PRO A 30 -27.33 -15.91 21.52
N GLU A 31 -27.03 -16.60 22.61
CA GLU A 31 -26.49 -16.04 23.85
C GLU A 31 -25.07 -15.47 23.69
N VAL A 32 -24.20 -16.16 22.94
CA VAL A 32 -22.85 -15.67 22.63
C VAL A 32 -22.95 -14.41 21.77
N LYS A 33 -23.81 -14.44 20.76
CA LYS A 33 -24.05 -13.28 19.89
C LYS A 33 -24.61 -12.09 20.67
N ALA A 34 -25.55 -12.31 21.60
CA ALA A 34 -26.11 -11.25 22.45
C ALA A 34 -25.04 -10.62 23.35
N ARG A 35 -24.19 -11.42 24.00
CA ARG A 35 -23.08 -10.91 24.83
C ARG A 35 -22.10 -10.03 24.02
N LEU A 36 -21.74 -10.47 22.82
CA LEU A 36 -20.86 -9.70 21.92
C LEU A 36 -21.53 -8.42 21.42
N HIS A 37 -22.86 -8.45 21.18
CA HIS A 37 -23.64 -7.25 20.86
C HIS A 37 -23.61 -6.24 22.02
N ASP A 38 -23.80 -6.70 23.26
CA ASP A 38 -23.80 -5.83 24.44
C ASP A 38 -22.43 -5.19 24.66
N GLU A 39 -21.34 -5.94 24.50
CA GLU A 39 -19.96 -5.42 24.56
C GLU A 39 -19.72 -4.35 23.47
N TRP A 40 -20.17 -4.60 22.24
CA TRP A 40 -20.10 -3.61 21.16
C TRP A 40 -20.94 -2.37 21.46
N ALA A 41 -22.18 -2.53 21.95
CA ALA A 41 -23.08 -1.44 22.26
C ALA A 41 -22.52 -0.54 23.38
N GLN A 42 -21.91 -1.15 24.40
CA GLN A 42 -21.22 -0.43 25.48
C GLN A 42 -19.97 0.28 24.96
N ALA A 43 -19.13 -0.38 24.18
CA ALA A 43 -17.96 0.24 23.54
C ALA A 43 -18.35 1.43 22.65
N ARG A 44 -19.46 1.31 21.92
CA ARG A 44 -20.00 2.38 21.08
C ARG A 44 -20.53 3.55 21.91
N LYS A 45 -21.27 3.27 22.99
CA LYS A 45 -21.80 4.28 23.92
C LYS A 45 -20.69 5.09 24.60
N LEU A 46 -19.58 4.44 24.93
CA LEU A 46 -18.41 5.05 25.58
C LEU A 46 -17.41 5.64 24.58
N ASN A 47 -17.78 5.75 23.30
CA ASN A 47 -16.93 6.27 22.23
C ASN A 47 -15.58 5.54 22.08
N ARG A 48 -15.51 4.26 22.49
CA ARG A 48 -14.32 3.41 22.32
C ARG A 48 -14.19 2.85 20.90
N THR A 49 -15.30 2.79 20.17
CA THR A 49 -15.31 2.40 18.75
C THR A 49 -16.33 3.18 17.94
N ALA A 50 -15.95 3.52 16.71
CA ALA A 50 -16.78 4.08 15.66
C ALA A 50 -17.16 3.03 14.59
N ALA A 51 -16.77 1.76 14.75
CA ALA A 51 -17.11 0.67 13.84
C ALA A 51 -18.60 0.27 13.90
N THR A 52 -19.11 -0.26 12.78
CA THR A 52 -20.43 -0.93 12.76
C THR A 52 -20.33 -2.26 13.50
N GLU A 53 -21.45 -2.76 14.02
CA GLU A 53 -21.50 -4.07 14.70
C GLU A 53 -20.94 -5.19 13.82
N SER A 54 -21.29 -5.21 12.52
CA SER A 54 -20.81 -6.21 11.58
C SER A 54 -19.28 -6.20 11.40
N SER A 55 -18.69 -5.01 11.28
CA SER A 55 -17.24 -4.85 11.13
C SER A 55 -16.52 -5.22 12.42
N TRP A 56 -17.07 -4.82 13.56
CA TRP A 56 -16.52 -5.13 14.89
C TRP A 56 -16.59 -6.62 15.20
N LEU A 57 -17.72 -7.27 14.88
CA LEU A 57 -17.92 -8.70 15.09
C LEU A 57 -17.02 -9.52 14.16
N GLY A 58 -16.86 -9.12 12.90
CA GLY A 58 -15.94 -9.77 11.97
C GLY A 58 -14.49 -9.75 12.49
N GLU A 59 -14.03 -8.60 12.98
CA GLU A 59 -12.72 -8.52 13.63
C GLU A 59 -12.61 -9.44 14.84
N ARG A 60 -13.67 -9.53 15.66
CA ARG A 60 -13.69 -10.41 16.82
C ARG A 60 -13.64 -11.89 16.44
N VAL A 61 -14.34 -12.31 15.39
CA VAL A 61 -14.28 -13.69 14.89
C VAL A 61 -12.86 -14.04 14.44
N THR A 62 -12.20 -13.18 13.66
CA THR A 62 -10.80 -13.39 13.25
C THR A 62 -9.88 -13.47 14.46
N GLN A 63 -10.08 -12.62 15.47
CA GLN A 63 -9.34 -12.68 16.72
C GLN A 63 -9.50 -14.04 17.41
N VAL A 64 -10.74 -14.50 17.62
CA VAL A 64 -10.99 -15.80 18.27
C VAL A 64 -10.41 -16.96 17.45
N ALA A 65 -10.51 -16.91 16.12
CA ALA A 65 -9.95 -17.95 15.24
C ALA A 65 -8.43 -18.08 15.37
N VAL A 66 -7.73 -16.95 15.37
CA VAL A 66 -6.27 -16.92 15.59
C VAL A 66 -5.92 -17.44 16.98
N ALA A 67 -6.70 -17.11 18.02
CA ALA A 67 -6.48 -17.57 19.38
C ALA A 67 -6.53 -19.11 19.49
N TRP A 68 -7.54 -19.74 18.86
CA TRP A 68 -7.68 -21.20 18.81
C TRP A 68 -6.49 -21.85 18.10
N VAL A 69 -6.13 -21.35 16.91
CA VAL A 69 -5.00 -21.89 16.15
C VAL A 69 -3.70 -21.75 16.93
N LEU A 70 -3.40 -20.57 17.46
CA LEU A 70 -2.18 -20.30 18.23
C LEU A 70 -2.12 -21.11 19.54
N GLY A 71 -3.26 -21.30 20.22
CA GLY A 71 -3.35 -22.17 21.39
C GLY A 71 -2.88 -23.58 21.09
N THR A 72 -3.29 -24.15 19.95
CA THR A 72 -2.81 -25.48 19.53
C THR A 72 -1.32 -25.49 19.15
N VAL A 73 -0.77 -24.39 18.63
CA VAL A 73 0.68 -24.25 18.39
C VAL A 73 1.46 -24.32 19.71
N PHE A 74 1.00 -23.64 20.77
CA PHE A 74 1.62 -23.70 22.10
C PHE A 74 1.60 -25.11 22.67
N VAL A 75 0.47 -25.81 22.57
CA VAL A 75 0.36 -27.22 22.98
C VAL A 75 1.38 -28.08 22.23
N ARG A 76 1.45 -27.98 20.90
CA ARG A 76 2.42 -28.75 20.10
C ARG A 76 3.87 -28.44 20.47
N PHE A 77 4.21 -27.18 20.72
CA PHE A 77 5.56 -26.81 21.12
C PHE A 77 5.93 -27.45 22.46
N CYS A 78 5.01 -27.43 23.44
CA CYS A 78 5.19 -28.07 24.74
C CYS A 78 5.31 -29.60 24.63
N GLU A 79 4.51 -30.23 23.75
CA GLU A 79 4.51 -31.67 23.51
C GLU A 79 5.82 -32.20 22.92
N ASP A 80 6.32 -31.51 21.89
CA ASP A 80 7.51 -31.92 21.13
C ASP A 80 8.80 -31.67 21.91
N ASN A 81 8.79 -30.68 22.81
CA ASN A 81 9.94 -30.35 23.66
C ASN A 81 9.84 -30.94 25.08
N HIS A 82 8.87 -31.83 25.32
CA HIS A 82 8.67 -32.51 26.60
C HIS A 82 8.45 -31.57 27.81
N LEU A 83 7.91 -30.38 27.57
CA LEU A 83 7.53 -29.44 28.64
C LEU A 83 6.30 -29.94 29.42
N ILE A 84 5.48 -30.78 28.78
CA ILE A 84 4.42 -31.58 29.40
C ILE A 84 4.75 -33.06 29.30
N ALA A 85 4.36 -33.82 30.32
CA ALA A 85 4.65 -35.25 30.42
C ALA A 85 3.98 -36.04 29.29
N ASP A 86 2.66 -35.88 29.18
CA ASP A 86 1.82 -36.67 28.29
C ASP A 86 1.23 -35.80 27.17
N PRO A 87 1.28 -36.27 25.90
CA PRO A 87 0.74 -35.53 24.77
C PRO A 87 -0.79 -35.58 24.68
N TYR A 88 -1.38 -34.54 24.11
CA TYR A 88 -2.81 -34.36 23.82
C TYR A 88 -3.12 -34.50 22.32
N LEU A 89 -2.34 -33.84 21.47
CA LEU A 89 -2.59 -33.76 20.03
C LEU A 89 -1.90 -34.92 19.30
N THR A 90 -0.58 -35.04 19.48
CA THR A 90 0.28 -36.07 18.87
C THR A 90 1.70 -36.05 19.47
N GLY A 91 2.64 -36.80 18.90
CA GLY A 91 4.06 -36.69 19.20
C GLY A 91 4.95 -37.13 18.03
N PRO A 92 6.25 -36.77 18.05
CA PRO A 92 7.17 -37.09 16.96
C PRO A 92 7.43 -38.60 16.85
N THR A 93 7.48 -39.31 17.98
CA THR A 93 7.64 -40.77 18.08
C THR A 93 6.29 -41.50 18.04
N ASP A 94 6.27 -42.73 17.50
CA ASP A 94 5.05 -43.56 17.46
C ASP A 94 4.45 -43.80 18.86
N ASP A 95 5.28 -44.08 19.88
CA ASP A 95 4.81 -44.30 21.26
C ASP A 95 4.02 -43.10 21.81
N ARG A 96 4.52 -41.88 21.59
CA ARG A 96 3.82 -40.65 22.01
C ARG A 96 2.52 -40.41 21.24
N ARG A 97 2.47 -40.79 19.95
CA ARG A 97 1.23 -40.73 19.16
C ARG A 97 0.19 -41.70 19.73
N GLU A 98 0.59 -42.94 19.99
CA GLU A 98 -0.30 -43.96 20.56
C GLU A 98 -0.79 -43.55 21.94
N LEU A 99 0.07 -42.97 22.78
CA LEU A 99 -0.31 -42.41 24.06
C LEU A 99 -1.35 -41.27 23.93
N ALA A 100 -1.17 -40.34 22.98
CA ALA A 100 -2.15 -39.27 22.74
C ALA A 100 -3.52 -39.83 22.32
N HIS A 101 -3.55 -40.88 21.48
CA HIS A 101 -4.79 -41.54 21.08
C HIS A 101 -5.46 -42.26 22.26
N ALA A 102 -4.69 -43.06 23.02
CA ALA A 102 -5.21 -43.79 24.17
C ALA A 102 -5.79 -42.85 25.24
N ARG A 103 -5.16 -41.68 25.47
CA ARG A 103 -5.67 -40.65 26.39
C ARG A 103 -6.98 -40.03 25.90
N TYR A 104 -7.09 -39.76 24.59
CA TYR A 104 -8.33 -39.26 24.02
C TYR A 104 -9.45 -40.30 24.12
N ASP A 105 -9.17 -41.57 23.84
CA ASP A 105 -10.17 -42.65 23.97
C ASP A 105 -10.66 -42.78 25.41
N ALA A 106 -9.73 -42.75 26.39
CA ALA A 106 -10.08 -42.75 27.81
C ALA A 106 -10.90 -41.52 28.24
N TYR A 107 -10.60 -40.34 27.68
CA TYR A 107 -11.39 -39.13 27.88
C TYR A 107 -12.82 -39.29 27.36
N VAL A 108 -12.99 -39.79 26.13
CA VAL A 108 -14.31 -40.03 25.52
C VAL A 108 -15.15 -41.02 26.34
N GLU A 109 -14.52 -42.00 26.99
CA GLU A 109 -15.21 -42.98 27.84
C GLU A 109 -15.68 -42.41 29.19
N SER A 110 -15.05 -41.35 29.70
CA SER A 110 -15.20 -40.93 31.11
C SER A 110 -15.70 -39.50 31.31
N ASP A 111 -15.55 -38.61 30.33
CA ASP A 111 -15.84 -37.19 30.48
C ASP A 111 -17.29 -36.81 30.12
N PRO A 112 -17.93 -35.87 30.85
CA PRO A 112 -19.26 -35.36 30.52
C PRO A 112 -19.38 -34.58 29.19
N ASP A 113 -18.30 -34.03 28.64
CA ASP A 113 -18.28 -33.42 27.29
C ASP A 113 -17.32 -34.19 26.37
N PRO A 114 -17.70 -35.39 25.85
CA PRO A 114 -16.81 -36.26 25.05
C PRO A 114 -16.66 -35.74 23.60
N THR A 115 -16.24 -34.49 23.45
CA THR A 115 -16.02 -33.82 22.17
C THR A 115 -14.55 -33.45 21.97
N TYR A 116 -14.13 -33.34 20.71
CA TYR A 116 -12.79 -32.83 20.37
C TYR A 116 -12.53 -31.42 20.90
N ARG A 117 -13.58 -30.58 20.99
CA ARG A 117 -13.48 -29.27 21.64
C ARG A 117 -13.13 -29.43 23.12
N GLY A 118 -13.90 -30.23 23.86
CA GLY A 118 -13.63 -30.48 25.27
C GLY A 118 -12.21 -31.01 25.50
N TRP A 119 -11.71 -31.88 24.61
CA TRP A 119 -10.32 -32.35 24.67
C TRP A 119 -9.28 -31.23 24.52
N LEU A 120 -9.48 -30.29 23.60
CA LEU A 120 -8.61 -29.11 23.47
C LEU A 120 -8.71 -28.20 24.70
N GLU A 121 -9.91 -28.00 25.24
CA GLU A 121 -10.12 -27.21 26.46
C GLU A 121 -9.43 -27.85 27.68
N HIS A 122 -9.42 -29.18 27.79
CA HIS A 122 -8.63 -29.91 28.79
C HIS A 122 -7.13 -29.67 28.64
N ALA A 123 -6.61 -29.69 27.41
CA ALA A 123 -5.21 -29.35 27.15
C ALA A 123 -4.90 -27.92 27.58
N PHE A 124 -5.74 -26.96 27.21
CA PHE A 124 -5.57 -25.55 27.60
C PHE A 124 -5.70 -25.34 29.10
N ALA A 125 -6.59 -26.07 29.79
CA ALA A 125 -6.73 -26.01 31.24
C ALA A 125 -5.49 -26.56 31.97
N GLU A 126 -4.91 -27.66 31.48
CA GLU A 126 -3.67 -28.21 32.05
C GLU A 126 -2.49 -27.25 31.83
N LEU A 127 -2.31 -26.75 30.59
CA LEU A 127 -1.26 -25.76 30.30
C LEU A 127 -1.53 -24.42 31.01
N GLY A 128 -2.79 -24.11 31.28
CA GLY A 128 -3.28 -22.92 31.98
C GLY A 128 -3.16 -22.99 33.51
N ALA A 129 -2.79 -24.15 34.06
CA ALA A 129 -2.75 -24.37 35.50
C ALA A 129 -1.61 -23.58 36.19
N GLY A 130 -1.88 -23.10 37.40
CA GLY A 130 -0.93 -22.32 38.20
C GLY A 130 -0.71 -20.89 37.70
N GLN A 131 0.13 -20.12 38.42
CA GLN A 131 0.43 -18.73 38.05
C GLN A 131 1.08 -18.63 36.66
N ALA A 132 1.97 -19.57 36.36
CA ALA A 132 2.72 -19.59 35.11
C ALA A 132 1.84 -19.94 33.90
N GLY A 133 0.92 -20.89 34.05
CA GLY A 133 0.02 -21.32 32.98
C GLY A 133 -1.05 -20.28 32.62
N LYS A 134 -1.55 -19.53 33.61
CA LYS A 134 -2.51 -18.44 33.38
C LYS A 134 -2.01 -17.37 32.42
N LEU A 135 -0.70 -17.19 32.30
CA LEU A 135 -0.10 -16.28 31.32
C LEU A 135 -0.44 -16.67 29.86
N LEU A 136 -0.80 -17.93 29.62
CA LEU A 136 -1.09 -18.49 28.30
C LEU A 136 -2.59 -18.65 28.07
N PHE A 137 -3.32 -19.20 29.04
CA PHE A 137 -4.72 -19.61 28.90
C PHE A 137 -5.60 -19.09 30.06
N ASP A 138 -5.51 -17.79 30.38
CA ASP A 138 -6.44 -17.18 31.34
C ASP A 138 -7.88 -17.20 30.81
N PRO A 139 -8.83 -17.90 31.45
CA PRO A 139 -10.23 -17.92 31.03
C PRO A 139 -10.90 -16.54 31.04
N ASN A 140 -10.40 -15.58 31.84
CA ASN A 140 -10.98 -14.25 31.95
C ASN A 140 -10.59 -13.33 30.79
N HIS A 141 -9.39 -13.53 30.23
CA HIS A 141 -8.79 -12.58 29.28
C HIS A 141 -8.41 -13.18 27.92
N ASN A 142 -8.31 -14.51 27.80
CA ASN A 142 -7.94 -15.13 26.53
C ASN A 142 -9.11 -15.09 25.53
N ALA A 143 -8.86 -14.55 24.33
CA ALA A 143 -9.86 -14.40 23.28
C ALA A 143 -10.50 -15.75 22.85
N LEU A 144 -9.79 -16.88 22.97
CA LEU A 144 -10.30 -18.17 22.52
C LEU A 144 -11.62 -18.57 23.21
N TYR A 145 -11.82 -18.14 24.46
CA TYR A 145 -13.03 -18.46 25.24
C TYR A 145 -14.23 -17.58 24.90
N GLN A 146 -14.09 -16.60 23.99
CA GLN A 146 -15.20 -15.72 23.63
C GLN A 146 -16.21 -16.38 22.69
N ILE A 147 -15.76 -17.21 21.75
CA ILE A 147 -16.64 -17.96 20.85
C ILE A 147 -16.16 -19.41 20.88
N PRO A 148 -17.00 -20.36 21.33
CA PRO A 148 -16.62 -21.76 21.37
C PRO A 148 -16.48 -22.30 19.95
N LEU A 149 -15.45 -23.12 19.72
CA LEU A 149 -15.30 -23.85 18.46
C LEU A 149 -16.38 -24.94 18.34
N SER A 150 -16.69 -25.42 17.14
CA SER A 150 -17.51 -26.62 17.00
C SER A 150 -16.68 -27.90 17.25
N HIS A 151 -17.37 -29.02 17.50
CA HIS A 151 -16.73 -30.33 17.56
C HIS A 151 -15.94 -30.64 16.26
N ASP A 152 -16.52 -30.34 15.09
CA ASP A 152 -15.89 -30.58 13.80
C ASP A 152 -14.73 -29.63 13.50
N GLY A 153 -14.84 -28.37 13.91
CA GLY A 153 -13.74 -27.40 13.84
C GLY A 153 -12.55 -27.84 14.69
N ALA A 154 -12.80 -28.29 15.93
CA ALA A 154 -11.76 -28.81 16.82
C ALA A 154 -11.12 -30.09 16.26
N ARG A 155 -11.93 -30.99 15.70
CA ARG A 155 -11.45 -32.21 15.03
C ARG A 155 -10.48 -31.88 13.89
N GLN A 156 -10.83 -30.92 13.03
CA GLN A 156 -9.97 -30.51 11.91
C GLN A 156 -8.61 -29.97 12.39
N LEU A 157 -8.59 -29.19 13.47
CA LEU A 157 -7.33 -28.71 14.06
C LEU A 157 -6.47 -29.86 14.59
N ILE A 158 -7.06 -30.84 15.26
CA ILE A 158 -6.34 -32.01 15.78
C ILE A 158 -5.81 -32.88 14.62
N GLU A 159 -6.64 -33.16 13.62
CA GLU A 159 -6.25 -33.91 12.41
C GLU A 159 -5.10 -33.22 11.65
N PHE A 160 -5.14 -31.89 11.56
CA PHE A 160 -4.07 -31.09 10.99
C PHE A 160 -2.72 -31.36 11.69
N TRP A 161 -2.69 -31.34 13.02
CA TRP A 161 -1.46 -31.62 13.76
C TRP A 161 -1.02 -33.08 13.72
N ARG A 162 -1.95 -34.02 13.53
CA ARG A 162 -1.67 -35.45 13.37
C ARG A 162 -1.15 -35.82 11.98
N ALA A 163 -1.20 -34.89 11.01
CA ALA A 163 -0.82 -35.15 9.63
C ALA A 163 0.65 -35.62 9.51
N ARG A 164 0.84 -36.65 8.70
CA ARG A 164 2.16 -37.24 8.37
C ARG A 164 2.35 -37.25 6.85
N ASP A 165 3.60 -37.15 6.43
CA ASP A 165 3.97 -37.21 5.02
C ASP A 165 3.94 -38.66 4.47
N GLU A 166 4.31 -38.82 3.20
CA GLU A 166 4.35 -40.13 2.53
C GLU A 166 5.32 -41.14 3.16
N TYR A 167 6.26 -40.69 3.99
CA TYR A 167 7.22 -41.52 4.72
C TYR A 167 6.78 -41.77 6.18
N GLY A 168 5.59 -41.30 6.57
CA GLY A 168 5.07 -41.43 7.93
C GLY A 168 5.72 -40.46 8.92
N VAL A 169 6.45 -39.45 8.47
CA VAL A 169 7.07 -38.42 9.31
C VAL A 169 6.07 -37.31 9.58
N LEU A 170 6.07 -36.77 10.80
CA LEU A 170 5.16 -35.69 11.18
C LEU A 170 5.44 -34.43 10.35
N VAL A 171 4.39 -33.87 9.73
CA VAL A 171 4.53 -32.72 8.80
C VAL A 171 5.07 -31.48 9.52
N HIS A 172 4.64 -31.24 10.76
CA HIS A 172 5.11 -30.12 11.59
C HIS A 172 5.67 -30.63 12.91
N ASN A 173 7.00 -30.55 13.07
CA ASN A 173 7.75 -31.00 14.25
C ASN A 173 8.52 -29.81 14.86
N PHE A 174 8.32 -29.56 16.15
CA PHE A 174 8.91 -28.48 16.93
C PHE A 174 10.01 -28.91 17.89
N THR A 175 10.51 -30.16 17.79
CA THR A 175 11.61 -30.67 18.63
C THR A 175 12.85 -29.81 18.48
N ASP A 176 13.29 -29.19 19.57
CA ASP A 176 14.46 -28.31 19.64
C ASP A 176 15.11 -28.40 21.04
N PRO A 177 15.85 -29.50 21.32
CA PRO A 177 16.39 -29.76 22.64
C PRO A 177 17.40 -28.69 23.07
N LEU A 178 17.47 -28.44 24.38
CA LEU A 178 18.47 -27.56 24.94
C LEU A 178 19.89 -28.17 24.83
N ASP A 179 20.88 -27.30 24.67
CA ASP A 179 22.30 -27.65 24.66
C ASP A 179 22.84 -28.04 26.05
N GLU A 180 24.11 -28.43 26.11
CA GLU A 180 24.75 -28.90 27.35
C GLU A 180 24.78 -27.84 28.46
N ASP A 181 24.88 -26.55 28.08
CA ASP A 181 24.82 -25.43 29.01
C ASP A 181 23.38 -25.16 29.49
N GLY A 182 22.38 -25.73 28.81
CA GLY A 182 20.98 -25.66 29.14
C GLY A 182 20.38 -24.29 28.86
N ILE A 183 21.00 -23.51 27.96
CA ILE A 183 20.70 -22.10 27.66
C ILE A 183 20.23 -21.92 26.23
N ASN A 184 20.80 -22.66 25.25
CA ASN A 184 20.42 -22.55 23.84
C ASN A 184 19.56 -23.75 23.43
N GLY A 185 18.55 -23.53 22.58
CA GLY A 185 17.47 -24.46 22.27
C GLY A 185 16.12 -23.87 22.68
N TRP A 186 15.02 -24.57 22.42
CA TRP A 186 13.66 -24.03 22.53
C TRP A 186 13.47 -22.67 21.81
N ASP A 187 13.94 -22.55 20.57
CA ASP A 187 13.80 -21.33 19.78
C ASP A 187 12.31 -21.02 19.51
N THR A 188 11.83 -19.97 20.15
CA THR A 188 10.46 -19.47 20.01
C THR A 188 10.35 -18.28 19.05
N ARG A 189 11.42 -17.89 18.36
CA ARG A 189 11.43 -16.74 17.42
C ARG A 189 10.41 -16.92 16.29
N PHE A 190 10.25 -18.14 15.80
CA PHE A 190 9.30 -18.45 14.72
C PHE A 190 7.85 -18.11 15.08
N LEU A 191 7.46 -18.11 16.37
CA LEU A 191 6.09 -17.75 16.80
C LEU A 191 5.78 -16.29 16.49
N GLY A 192 6.79 -15.44 16.64
CA GLY A 192 6.67 -14.06 16.26
C GLY A 192 6.53 -13.87 14.74
N ASP A 193 7.33 -14.60 13.94
CA ASP A 193 7.25 -14.57 12.47
C ASP A 193 5.88 -15.07 12.00
N LEU A 194 5.40 -16.16 12.62
CA LEU A 194 4.11 -16.77 12.35
C LEU A 194 2.98 -15.75 12.55
N TYR A 195 2.97 -15.08 13.71
CA TYR A 195 1.96 -14.10 14.06
C TYR A 195 1.92 -12.90 13.11
N GLN A 196 3.08 -12.42 12.66
CA GLN A 196 3.16 -11.28 11.75
C GLN A 196 2.35 -11.53 10.46
N ASP A 197 2.37 -12.76 9.95
CA ASP A 197 1.80 -13.07 8.65
C ASP A 197 0.53 -13.93 8.69
N LEU A 198 0.08 -14.40 9.87
CA LEU A 198 -1.04 -15.34 10.00
C LEU A 198 -2.39 -14.77 9.48
N SER A 199 -2.62 -13.47 9.63
CA SER A 199 -3.79 -12.76 9.10
C SER A 199 -3.39 -11.43 8.47
N GLU A 200 -3.69 -11.25 7.17
CA GLU A 200 -3.41 -9.99 6.48
C GLU A 200 -4.18 -8.81 7.07
N ASP A 201 -5.41 -9.03 7.52
CA ASP A 201 -6.26 -7.99 8.07
C ASP A 201 -5.74 -7.54 9.45
N ILE A 202 -5.29 -8.47 10.29
CA ILE A 202 -4.62 -8.14 11.56
C ILE A 202 -3.31 -7.40 11.28
N ARG A 203 -2.47 -7.89 10.36
CA ARG A 203 -1.20 -7.21 10.00
C ARG A 203 -1.44 -5.77 9.54
N LYS A 204 -2.47 -5.52 8.72
CA LYS A 204 -2.84 -4.17 8.23
C LYS A 204 -3.45 -3.29 9.31
N ASN A 205 -4.22 -3.85 10.25
CA ASN A 205 -4.92 -3.07 11.28
C ASN A 205 -4.02 -2.73 12.48
N TYR A 206 -3.10 -3.63 12.85
CA TYR A 206 -2.21 -3.47 14.02
C TYR A 206 -0.77 -3.11 13.65
N ALA A 207 -0.45 -2.96 12.36
CA ALA A 207 0.88 -2.58 11.87
C ALA A 207 2.02 -3.49 12.41
N LEU A 208 1.78 -4.79 12.44
CA LEU A 208 2.66 -5.78 13.05
C LEU A 208 3.96 -5.89 12.24
N LEU A 209 5.04 -5.36 12.79
CA LEU A 209 6.38 -5.45 12.24
C LEU A 209 7.36 -5.74 13.36
N GLN A 210 8.15 -6.80 13.20
CA GLN A 210 9.20 -7.11 14.16
C GLN A 210 10.44 -6.26 13.94
N THR A 211 11.00 -5.76 15.04
CA THR A 211 12.33 -5.17 15.06
C THR A 211 13.38 -6.28 14.93
N PRO A 212 14.29 -6.22 13.96
CA PRO A 212 15.41 -7.14 13.87
C PRO A 212 16.33 -7.06 15.11
N GLU A 213 16.89 -8.19 15.51
CA GLU A 213 17.75 -8.34 16.71
C GLU A 213 18.91 -7.34 16.73
N PHE A 214 19.66 -7.20 15.64
CA PHE A 214 20.78 -6.26 15.56
C PHE A 214 20.38 -4.78 15.81
N VAL A 215 19.15 -4.39 15.47
CA VAL A 215 18.63 -3.03 15.74
C VAL A 215 18.21 -2.89 17.21
N GLU A 216 17.57 -3.94 17.73
CA GLU A 216 17.16 -4.02 19.13
C GLU A 216 18.39 -3.96 20.05
N GLU A 217 19.40 -4.78 19.79
CA GLU A 217 20.66 -4.79 20.53
C GLU A 217 21.34 -3.43 20.53
N PHE A 218 21.44 -2.78 19.37
CA PHE A 218 22.01 -1.45 19.23
C PHE A 218 21.27 -0.42 20.11
N ILE A 219 19.93 -0.44 20.11
CA ILE A 219 19.13 0.47 20.95
C ILE A 219 19.33 0.16 22.45
N LEU A 220 19.40 -1.11 22.84
CA LEU A 220 19.68 -1.50 24.23
C LEU A 220 21.09 -1.09 24.66
N ASP A 221 22.10 -1.21 23.80
CA ASP A 221 23.47 -0.73 24.07
C ASP A 221 23.50 0.78 24.34
N ARG A 222 22.66 1.55 23.64
CA ARG A 222 22.57 3.01 23.80
C ARG A 222 21.64 3.46 24.93
N THR A 223 20.88 2.57 25.54
CA THR A 223 19.91 2.92 26.58
C THR A 223 20.11 2.16 27.89
N LEU A 224 20.03 0.84 27.86
CA LEU A 224 20.10 -0.04 29.03
C LEU A 224 21.50 -0.03 29.66
N GLU A 225 22.57 -0.15 28.86
CA GLU A 225 23.94 -0.15 29.40
C GLU A 225 24.31 1.18 30.09
N PRO A 226 24.03 2.37 29.51
CA PRO A 226 24.16 3.64 30.22
C PRO A 226 23.32 3.72 31.50
N ALA A 227 22.09 3.23 31.47
CA ALA A 227 21.23 3.23 32.66
C ALA A 227 21.78 2.31 33.76
N ILE A 228 22.30 1.14 33.43
CA ILE A 228 22.95 0.23 34.39
C ILE A 228 24.15 0.92 35.03
N ARG A 229 24.97 1.65 34.25
CA ARG A 229 26.12 2.40 34.79
C ARG A 229 25.69 3.52 35.75
N GLU A 230 24.57 4.18 35.49
CA GLU A 230 24.08 5.31 36.28
C GLU A 230 23.31 4.88 37.54
N PHE A 231 22.44 3.88 37.43
CA PHE A 231 21.51 3.47 38.51
C PHE A 231 21.89 2.17 39.21
N GLY A 232 22.75 1.35 38.60
CA GLY A 232 23.05 -0.02 39.01
C GLY A 232 22.01 -1.02 38.49
N TYR A 233 22.47 -2.24 38.13
CA TYR A 233 21.63 -3.26 37.51
C TYR A 233 20.45 -3.71 38.40
N GLU A 234 20.61 -3.68 39.73
CA GLU A 234 19.58 -4.13 40.68
C GLU A 234 18.34 -3.23 40.73
N LYS A 235 18.48 -1.95 40.35
CA LYS A 235 17.40 -0.96 40.42
C LYS A 235 16.68 -0.78 39.08
N ILE A 236 17.20 -1.37 38.01
CA ILE A 236 16.69 -1.13 36.66
C ILE A 236 15.21 -1.51 36.57
N GLN A 237 14.47 -0.63 35.89
CA GLN A 237 13.08 -0.82 35.51
C GLN A 237 12.97 -0.37 34.07
N LEU A 238 12.64 -1.29 33.19
CA LEU A 238 12.51 -1.09 31.75
C LEU A 238 11.08 -1.35 31.31
N ILE A 239 10.58 -0.55 30.37
CA ILE A 239 9.32 -0.81 29.68
C ILE A 239 9.48 -0.71 28.16
N ASP A 240 8.79 -1.61 27.45
CA ASP A 240 8.39 -1.39 26.06
C ASP A 240 6.86 -1.18 25.97
N PRO A 241 6.37 0.05 25.74
CA PRO A 241 4.94 0.34 25.69
C PRO A 241 4.28 -0.04 24.35
N THR A 242 5.02 -0.69 23.45
CA THR A 242 4.57 -1.21 22.15
C THR A 242 5.25 -2.56 21.89
N CYS A 243 5.22 -3.45 22.88
CA CYS A 243 6.17 -4.56 22.93
C CYS A 243 5.97 -5.63 21.86
N GLY A 244 4.80 -5.65 21.19
CA GLY A 244 4.46 -6.66 20.21
C GLY A 244 4.68 -8.07 20.77
N SER A 245 5.39 -8.92 20.02
CA SER A 245 5.77 -10.27 20.44
C SER A 245 6.90 -10.34 21.46
N GLY A 246 7.34 -9.20 22.03
CA GLY A 246 8.25 -9.12 23.17
C GLY A 246 9.74 -9.00 22.83
N HIS A 247 10.14 -8.52 21.65
CA HIS A 247 11.55 -8.50 21.23
C HIS A 247 12.48 -7.73 22.19
N PHE A 248 12.21 -6.44 22.42
CA PHE A 248 13.00 -5.64 23.37
C PHE A 248 12.95 -6.18 24.81
N VAL A 249 11.80 -6.69 25.22
CA VAL A 249 11.58 -7.31 26.54
C VAL A 249 12.48 -8.54 26.71
N LEU A 250 12.52 -9.44 25.72
CA LEU A 250 13.35 -10.64 25.75
C LEU A 250 14.84 -10.28 25.70
N GLY A 251 15.25 -9.33 24.85
CA GLY A 251 16.64 -8.87 24.77
C GLY A 251 17.12 -8.26 26.09
N ALA A 252 16.29 -7.41 26.71
CA ALA A 252 16.56 -6.85 28.03
C ALA A 252 16.63 -7.93 29.12
N PHE A 253 15.76 -8.94 29.07
CA PHE A 253 15.76 -10.07 30.00
C PHE A 253 17.07 -10.85 29.93
N LYS A 254 17.49 -11.25 28.73
CA LYS A 254 18.75 -11.96 28.54
C LYS A 254 19.92 -11.17 29.11
N ARG A 255 20.04 -9.88 28.77
CA ARG A 255 21.12 -9.00 29.24
C ARG A 255 21.12 -8.86 30.76
N LEU A 256 19.98 -8.55 31.37
CA LEU A 256 19.87 -8.41 32.83
C LEU A 256 20.13 -9.73 33.55
N ASN A 257 19.62 -10.86 33.05
CA ASN A 257 19.87 -12.17 33.64
C ASN A 257 21.35 -12.56 33.58
N CYS A 258 22.04 -12.30 32.46
CA CYS A 258 23.49 -12.48 32.37
C CYS A 258 24.22 -11.58 33.38
N ARG A 259 23.85 -10.29 33.49
CA ARG A 259 24.44 -9.38 34.50
C ARG A 259 24.24 -9.89 35.93
N TRP A 260 23.04 -10.34 36.29
CA TRP A 260 22.79 -10.98 37.59
C TRP A 260 23.61 -12.24 37.79
N ALA A 261 23.85 -13.01 36.73
CA ALA A 261 24.66 -14.22 36.80
C ALA A 261 26.15 -13.93 37.02
N ASP A 262 26.69 -12.92 36.36
CA ASP A 262 28.09 -12.51 36.46
C ASP A 262 28.40 -11.84 37.80
N GLU A 263 27.52 -10.95 38.27
CA GLU A 263 27.74 -10.16 39.50
C GLU A 263 27.36 -10.94 40.77
N GLN A 264 26.42 -11.90 40.69
CA GLN A 264 25.99 -12.72 41.82
C GLN A 264 25.96 -14.23 41.47
N PRO A 265 27.12 -14.86 41.16
CA PRO A 265 27.18 -16.23 40.67
C PRO A 265 26.73 -17.28 41.69
N THR A 266 26.85 -16.99 42.99
CA THR A 266 26.45 -17.87 44.10
C THR A 266 24.96 -17.79 44.43
N LYS A 267 24.24 -16.81 43.85
CA LYS A 267 22.80 -16.69 44.07
C LYS A 267 22.06 -17.78 43.32
N ASP A 268 20.97 -18.25 43.91
CA ASP A 268 20.11 -19.22 43.27
C ASP A 268 19.69 -18.76 41.86
N ARG A 269 19.62 -19.70 40.90
CA ARG A 269 19.31 -19.39 39.49
C ARG A 269 17.90 -18.81 39.37
N HIS A 270 16.95 -19.36 40.10
CA HIS A 270 15.57 -18.89 40.08
C HIS A 270 15.46 -17.48 40.68
N GLU A 271 16.16 -17.19 41.79
CA GLU A 271 16.19 -15.81 42.33
C GLU A 271 16.77 -14.77 41.36
N ARG A 272 17.80 -15.13 40.59
CA ARG A 272 18.37 -14.25 39.55
C ARG A 272 17.38 -14.00 38.41
N VAL A 273 16.76 -15.06 37.90
CA VAL A 273 15.73 -14.97 36.85
C VAL A 273 14.53 -14.16 37.33
N HIS A 274 14.08 -14.39 38.57
CA HIS A 274 12.98 -13.65 39.19
C HIS A 274 13.30 -12.14 39.30
N ALA A 275 14.53 -11.77 39.67
CA ALA A 275 14.96 -10.37 39.73
C ALA A 275 15.03 -9.71 38.33
N ALA A 276 15.53 -10.45 37.33
CA ALA A 276 15.56 -9.98 35.94
C ALA A 276 14.14 -9.77 35.38
N LEU A 277 13.24 -10.74 35.56
CA LEU A 277 11.83 -10.62 35.14
C LEU A 277 11.12 -9.44 35.80
N ASN A 278 11.35 -9.22 37.11
CA ASN A 278 10.77 -8.10 37.83
C ASN A 278 11.14 -6.72 37.29
N SER A 279 12.25 -6.63 36.56
CA SER A 279 12.78 -5.39 36.01
C SER A 279 12.13 -5.01 34.67
N ILE A 280 11.35 -5.90 34.06
CA ILE A 280 10.94 -5.78 32.66
C ILE A 280 9.43 -5.74 32.55
N HIS A 281 8.96 -4.75 31.80
CA HIS A 281 7.55 -4.46 31.62
C HIS A 281 7.25 -4.30 30.13
N GLY A 282 6.04 -4.63 29.72
CA GLY A 282 5.63 -4.49 28.34
C GLY A 282 4.12 -4.32 28.22
N VAL A 283 3.71 -3.51 27.25
CA VAL A 283 2.29 -3.31 26.94
C VAL A 283 2.10 -3.34 25.44
N ASP A 284 1.05 -4.00 24.97
CA ASP A 284 0.61 -3.97 23.58
C ASP A 284 -0.92 -4.03 23.52
N ILE A 285 -1.49 -3.37 22.52
CA ILE A 285 -2.95 -3.36 22.33
C ILE A 285 -3.45 -4.71 21.79
N ASN A 286 -2.59 -5.51 21.17
CA ASN A 286 -2.97 -6.79 20.58
C ASN A 286 -2.79 -7.95 21.59
N PRO A 287 -3.88 -8.63 21.98
CA PRO A 287 -3.80 -9.73 22.93
C PRO A 287 -2.94 -10.91 22.46
N PHE A 288 -2.83 -11.17 21.15
CA PHE A 288 -2.00 -12.27 20.64
C PHE A 288 -0.52 -11.96 20.72
N ALA A 289 -0.15 -10.70 20.46
CA ALA A 289 1.23 -10.26 20.57
C ALA A 289 1.72 -10.48 22.00
N ILE A 290 0.89 -10.09 22.99
CA ILE A 290 1.14 -10.31 24.41
C ILE A 290 1.14 -11.79 24.78
N ALA A 291 0.20 -12.60 24.30
CA ALA A 291 0.20 -14.05 24.57
C ALA A 291 1.51 -14.71 24.09
N ILE A 292 1.98 -14.33 22.89
CA ILE A 292 3.27 -14.79 22.34
C ILE A 292 4.43 -14.25 23.18
N ALA A 293 4.43 -12.97 23.53
CA ALA A 293 5.48 -12.37 24.36
C ALA A 293 5.58 -13.05 25.73
N ARG A 294 4.45 -13.32 26.38
CA ARG A 294 4.35 -14.07 27.65
C ARG A 294 4.91 -15.48 27.50
N PHE A 295 4.51 -16.22 26.47
CA PHE A 295 5.02 -17.57 26.21
C PHE A 295 6.53 -17.57 25.95
N ARG A 296 7.01 -16.70 25.06
CA ARG A 296 8.43 -16.59 24.70
C ARG A 296 9.29 -16.24 25.91
N LEU A 297 8.85 -15.25 26.71
CA LEU A 297 9.57 -14.83 27.91
C LEU A 297 9.56 -15.92 28.99
N PHE A 298 8.43 -16.62 29.15
CA PHE A 298 8.30 -17.72 30.11
C PHE A 298 9.19 -18.91 29.75
N VAL A 299 9.19 -19.35 28.50
CA VAL A 299 10.08 -20.43 28.02
C VAL A 299 11.56 -20.04 28.18
N ALA A 300 11.92 -18.80 27.85
CA ALA A 300 13.28 -18.30 28.06
C ALA A 300 13.67 -18.26 29.56
N ALA A 301 12.73 -17.88 30.43
CA ALA A 301 12.94 -17.86 31.88
C ALA A 301 13.07 -19.26 32.48
N MET A 302 12.26 -20.23 32.03
CA MET A 302 12.39 -21.65 32.39
C MET A 302 13.75 -22.19 31.99
N ALA A 303 14.19 -21.91 30.75
CA ALA A 303 15.49 -22.33 30.26
C ALA A 303 16.62 -21.79 31.16
N ALA A 304 16.62 -20.49 31.43
CA ALA A 304 17.61 -19.81 32.27
C ALA A 304 17.60 -20.30 33.74
N ALA A 305 16.43 -20.64 34.29
CA ALA A 305 16.28 -21.17 35.64
C ALA A 305 16.61 -22.67 35.75
N ASN A 306 16.90 -23.35 34.64
CA ASN A 306 17.05 -24.81 34.55
C ASN A 306 15.79 -25.59 34.98
N VAL A 307 14.61 -25.04 34.70
CA VAL A 307 13.31 -25.68 34.93
C VAL A 307 12.85 -26.33 33.63
N ARG A 308 12.56 -27.63 33.65
CA ARG A 308 12.39 -28.41 32.40
C ARG A 308 10.97 -28.83 32.08
N THR A 309 10.04 -28.72 33.03
CA THR A 309 8.63 -29.07 32.83
C THR A 309 7.70 -28.00 33.39
N LEU A 310 6.49 -27.89 32.85
CA LEU A 310 5.47 -26.97 33.37
C LEU A 310 5.06 -27.32 34.80
N ALA A 311 5.04 -28.62 35.15
CA ALA A 311 4.74 -29.08 36.51
C ALA A 311 5.80 -28.63 37.53
N GLU A 312 7.08 -28.57 37.12
CA GLU A 312 8.14 -28.00 37.95
C GLU A 312 8.03 -26.47 38.00
N ALA A 313 7.76 -25.81 36.87
CA ALA A 313 7.58 -24.37 36.81
C ALA A 313 6.44 -23.86 37.71
N ALA A 314 5.38 -24.64 37.88
CA ALA A 314 4.26 -24.32 38.76
C ALA A 314 4.63 -24.20 40.25
N ARG A 315 5.83 -24.65 40.66
CA ARG A 315 6.34 -24.52 42.03
C ARG A 315 6.95 -23.15 42.32
N TYR A 316 7.12 -22.34 41.29
CA TYR A 316 7.86 -21.09 41.32
C TYR A 316 6.95 -19.92 40.93
N GLU A 317 7.28 -18.73 41.43
CA GLU A 317 6.64 -17.48 41.03
C GLU A 317 7.40 -16.84 39.87
N TRP A 318 6.67 -16.48 38.81
CA TRP A 318 7.22 -15.88 37.59
C TRP A 318 6.64 -14.48 37.39
N PRO A 319 7.35 -13.40 37.75
CA PRO A 319 6.82 -12.03 37.76
C PRO A 319 6.84 -11.42 36.35
N ILE A 320 6.13 -12.04 35.40
CA ILE A 320 6.01 -11.57 34.02
C ILE A 320 5.01 -10.40 33.97
N LYS A 321 5.52 -9.18 33.72
CA LYS A 321 4.73 -7.93 33.71
C LYS A 321 4.44 -7.46 32.28
N LEU A 322 3.76 -8.30 31.51
CA LEU A 322 3.33 -7.99 30.14
C LEU A 322 1.82 -7.88 30.12
N ALA A 323 1.26 -6.81 29.57
CA ALA A 323 -0.17 -6.52 29.64
C ALA A 323 -0.81 -6.17 28.30
N VAL A 324 -2.08 -6.55 28.13
CA VAL A 324 -2.93 -6.16 27.01
C VAL A 324 -3.60 -4.83 27.34
N GLY A 325 -3.26 -3.80 26.58
CA GLY A 325 -3.86 -2.47 26.76
C GLY A 325 -3.35 -1.41 25.80
N ASP A 326 -4.09 -0.31 25.75
CA ASP A 326 -3.68 0.87 24.98
C ASP A 326 -2.76 1.76 25.82
N SER A 327 -1.45 1.68 25.55
CA SER A 327 -0.40 2.48 26.20
C SER A 327 -0.58 3.99 26.08
N LEU A 328 -1.38 4.48 25.13
CA LEU A 328 -1.66 5.90 24.95
C LEU A 328 -2.75 6.42 25.90
N ILE A 329 -3.59 5.58 26.49
CA ILE A 329 -4.70 6.02 27.35
C ILE A 329 -4.23 6.09 28.82
N LYS A 330 -4.04 7.33 29.31
CA LYS A 330 -3.52 7.63 30.67
C LYS A 330 -4.47 7.23 31.81
N ALA A 331 -5.78 7.28 31.57
CA ALA A 331 -6.82 7.21 32.61
C ALA A 331 -7.07 5.80 33.21
N ARG A 332 -6.44 4.76 32.66
CA ARG A 332 -6.73 3.36 33.05
C ARG A 332 -6.23 2.92 34.42
N GLN A 333 -5.59 3.79 35.20
CA GLN A 333 -5.04 3.45 36.52
C GLN A 333 -5.35 4.46 37.63
N LEU A 334 -6.02 5.59 37.35
CA LEU A 334 -6.09 6.73 38.28
C LEU A 334 -7.28 6.74 39.25
N GLU A 335 -8.07 5.67 39.37
CA GLU A 335 -9.25 5.66 40.25
C GLU A 335 -8.99 5.38 41.73
N LEU A 336 -7.75 5.15 42.18
CA LEU A 336 -7.51 4.81 43.59
C LEU A 336 -7.05 5.95 44.51
N THR A 337 -6.99 7.22 44.06
CA THR A 337 -6.34 8.26 44.89
C THR A 337 -7.07 9.60 45.13
N PHE A 338 -8.33 9.82 44.75
CA PHE A 338 -9.03 11.04 45.22
C PHE A 338 -10.51 10.81 45.56
N ASP A 339 -10.85 11.05 46.83
CA ASP A 339 -12.21 11.21 47.34
C ASP A 339 -12.98 12.28 46.54
N GLY A 340 -14.08 11.90 45.89
CA GLY A 340 -15.07 12.85 45.36
C GLY A 340 -15.84 12.41 44.12
N ASP A 341 -16.96 11.69 44.30
CA ASP A 341 -18.25 11.66 43.57
C ASP A 341 -18.40 12.02 42.07
N GLN A 342 -17.35 11.96 41.24
CA GLN A 342 -17.46 11.92 39.77
C GLN A 342 -16.62 10.79 39.21
N ARG A 343 -17.19 9.58 39.19
CA ARG A 343 -16.63 8.41 38.49
C ARG A 343 -16.61 8.68 36.99
N ASP A 344 -15.47 8.51 36.34
CA ASP A 344 -15.33 8.65 34.88
C ASP A 344 -15.74 7.32 34.23
N PRO A 345 -16.89 7.24 33.52
CA PRO A 345 -17.35 5.99 32.89
C PRO A 345 -16.38 5.42 31.84
N LEU A 346 -15.41 6.22 31.35
CA LEU A 346 -14.34 5.77 30.45
C LEU A 346 -13.25 4.96 31.16
N ALA A 347 -13.10 5.08 32.48
CA ALA A 347 -12.12 4.33 33.28
C ALA A 347 -12.61 2.92 33.64
N GLU A 348 -13.93 2.70 33.74
CA GLU A 348 -14.53 1.41 34.14
C GLU A 348 -14.67 0.39 32.99
N PHE A 349 -14.61 0.81 31.71
CA PHE A 349 -14.80 -0.11 30.58
C PHE A 349 -13.47 -0.66 30.03
N SER A 350 -13.27 -1.95 30.28
CA SER A 350 -12.21 -2.79 29.69
C SER A 350 -12.81 -3.76 28.69
N TYR A 351 -12.17 -4.00 27.55
CA TYR A 351 -12.53 -5.16 26.73
C TYR A 351 -12.22 -6.43 27.51
N ALA A 352 -12.93 -7.53 27.24
CA ALA A 352 -12.68 -8.79 27.95
C ALA A 352 -11.20 -9.23 27.88
N THR A 353 -10.52 -8.93 26.78
CA THR A 353 -9.10 -9.28 26.58
C THR A 353 -8.10 -8.31 27.19
N GLU A 354 -8.52 -7.15 27.69
CA GLU A 354 -7.63 -6.14 28.27
C GLU A 354 -7.39 -6.42 29.76
N ASP A 355 -6.12 -6.59 30.13
CA ASP A 355 -5.66 -6.96 31.49
C ASP A 355 -4.62 -5.97 32.07
N VAL A 356 -4.42 -4.80 31.43
CA VAL A 356 -3.52 -3.73 31.92
C VAL A 356 -3.86 -3.23 33.33
N HIS A 357 -5.09 -3.44 33.77
CA HIS A 357 -5.57 -3.08 35.10
C HIS A 357 -5.01 -4.00 36.19
N ASP A 358 -4.59 -5.23 35.84
CA ASP A 358 -3.98 -6.19 36.76
C ASP A 358 -2.51 -5.86 37.08
N TYR A 359 -1.95 -4.85 36.41
CA TYR A 359 -0.57 -4.37 36.59
C TYR A 359 -0.53 -2.90 37.05
N PRO A 360 -0.87 -2.59 38.33
CA PRO A 360 -0.90 -1.22 38.84
C PRO A 360 0.40 -0.44 38.60
N GLY A 361 0.25 0.79 38.12
CA GLY A 361 1.34 1.71 37.82
C GLY A 361 2.17 1.35 36.57
N ILE A 362 1.86 0.29 35.81
CA ILE A 362 2.69 -0.11 34.64
C ILE A 362 2.77 1.02 33.59
N LEU A 363 1.78 1.90 33.53
CA LEU A 363 1.73 3.05 32.61
C LEU A 363 1.92 4.40 33.33
N GLU A 364 2.42 4.39 34.56
CA GLU A 364 2.69 5.59 35.35
C GLU A 364 3.82 6.43 34.71
N PRO A 365 3.59 7.73 34.45
CA PRO A 365 4.64 8.63 33.97
C PRO A 365 5.81 8.72 34.94
N GLY A 366 7.04 8.76 34.44
CA GLY A 366 8.23 8.96 35.27
C GLY A 366 8.71 7.73 36.05
N ARG A 367 8.21 6.52 35.76
CA ARG A 367 8.55 5.30 36.50
C ARG A 367 9.86 4.64 36.05
N TYR A 368 10.19 4.71 34.76
CA TYR A 368 11.16 3.79 34.16
C TYR A 368 12.55 4.40 33.96
N HIS A 369 13.58 3.61 34.24
CA HIS A 369 14.98 3.97 33.96
C HIS A 369 15.29 3.84 32.47
N VAL A 370 14.61 2.93 31.78
CA VAL A 370 14.77 2.68 30.34
C VAL A 370 13.40 2.54 29.69
N VAL A 371 13.17 3.25 28.60
CA VAL A 371 11.98 3.09 27.76
C VAL A 371 12.44 2.83 26.33
N VAL A 372 12.07 1.67 25.79
CA VAL A 372 12.46 1.26 24.44
C VAL A 372 11.27 0.78 23.63
N GLY A 373 11.40 0.66 22.31
CA GLY A 373 10.33 0.13 21.47
C GLY A 373 10.36 0.61 20.02
N ASN A 374 9.41 0.07 19.26
CA ASN A 374 9.17 0.35 17.84
C ASN A 374 7.68 0.68 17.65
N PRO A 375 7.27 1.95 17.80
CA PRO A 375 5.86 2.31 17.76
C PRO A 375 5.24 2.14 16.36
N PRO A 376 3.91 1.94 16.25
CA PRO A 376 3.25 1.66 14.98
C PRO A 376 3.24 2.86 14.00
N TYR A 377 3.48 2.58 12.71
CA TYR A 377 3.60 3.59 11.63
C TYR A 377 2.29 3.83 10.84
N ILE A 378 1.14 3.71 11.50
CA ILE A 378 -0.18 3.87 10.88
C ILE A 378 -0.94 5.08 11.43
N THR A 379 -1.95 5.54 10.69
CA THR A 379 -2.88 6.58 11.16
C THR A 379 -4.05 5.97 11.92
N VAL A 380 -4.57 6.68 12.91
CA VAL A 380 -5.78 6.27 13.64
C VAL A 380 -6.99 6.33 12.71
N LYS A 381 -7.58 5.18 12.38
CA LYS A 381 -8.78 5.08 11.51
C LYS A 381 -10.07 5.44 12.26
N ASP A 382 -10.13 5.07 13.53
CA ASP A 382 -11.28 5.36 14.40
C ASP A 382 -11.31 6.85 14.77
N LYS A 383 -12.44 7.51 14.48
CA LYS A 383 -12.58 8.95 14.69
C LYS A 383 -12.59 9.32 16.18
N ASN A 384 -13.30 8.56 17.01
CA ASN A 384 -13.42 8.86 18.43
C ASN A 384 -12.09 8.64 19.15
N LEU A 385 -11.39 7.55 18.81
CA LEU A 385 -10.06 7.29 19.33
C LEU A 385 -9.05 8.37 18.89
N ASN A 386 -9.16 8.85 17.64
CA ASN A 386 -8.31 9.95 17.15
C ASN A 386 -8.51 11.24 17.96
N GLU A 387 -9.76 11.56 18.30
CA GLU A 387 -10.13 12.73 19.12
C GLU A 387 -9.60 12.58 20.56
N LEU A 388 -9.74 11.40 21.16
CA LEU A 388 -9.19 11.10 22.50
C LEU A 388 -7.68 11.33 22.56
N TYR A 389 -6.91 10.74 21.63
CA TYR A 389 -5.46 10.90 21.62
C TYR A 389 -5.03 12.35 21.38
N ARG A 390 -5.78 13.15 20.62
CA ARG A 390 -5.50 14.59 20.48
C ARG A 390 -5.70 15.35 21.78
N GLY A 391 -6.68 14.94 22.59
CA GLY A 391 -6.86 15.47 23.93
C GLY A 391 -5.71 15.13 24.88
N LEU A 392 -5.14 13.92 24.74
CA LEU A 392 -4.07 13.42 25.62
C LEU A 392 -2.65 13.89 25.23
N TYR A 393 -2.41 14.16 23.94
CA TYR A 393 -1.08 14.47 23.38
C TYR A 393 -1.12 15.70 22.46
N ASN A 394 -0.48 16.78 22.91
CA ASN A 394 -0.43 18.06 22.18
C ASN A 394 0.49 18.01 20.93
N ALA A 395 1.34 17.00 20.80
CA ALA A 395 2.14 16.74 19.60
C ALA A 395 1.30 16.36 18.36
N CYS A 396 0.06 15.88 18.56
CA CYS A 396 -0.81 15.44 17.48
C CYS A 396 -1.37 16.61 16.64
N ALA A 397 -1.01 16.67 15.35
CA ALA A 397 -1.53 17.66 14.38
C ALA A 397 -1.91 17.00 13.05
N GLY A 398 -2.87 17.58 12.31
CA GLY A 398 -3.25 17.07 10.98
C GLY A 398 -3.56 15.56 10.95
N LYS A 399 -3.25 14.87 9.86
CA LYS A 399 -3.35 13.39 9.75
C LYS A 399 -2.08 12.71 10.28
N TYR A 400 -1.90 12.73 11.61
CA TYR A 400 -0.72 12.16 12.26
C TYR A 400 -0.70 10.62 12.22
N ALA A 401 0.51 10.06 12.23
CA ALA A 401 0.76 8.63 12.49
C ALA A 401 0.91 8.38 14.00
N LEU A 402 0.57 7.18 14.48
CA LEU A 402 0.66 6.78 15.88
C LEU A 402 2.07 6.95 16.49
N SER A 403 3.11 6.89 15.66
CA SER A 403 4.48 7.21 16.09
C SER A 403 4.62 8.60 16.75
N VAL A 404 3.74 9.56 16.45
CA VAL A 404 3.77 10.91 17.04
C VAL A 404 3.35 10.91 18.52
N PRO A 405 2.14 10.48 18.91
CA PRO A 405 1.78 10.40 20.32
C PRO A 405 2.68 9.41 21.08
N PHE A 406 3.13 8.32 20.45
CA PHE A 406 4.07 7.40 21.08
C PHE A 406 5.43 8.03 21.35
N ALA A 407 5.99 8.81 20.42
CA ALA A 407 7.23 9.52 20.66
C ALA A 407 7.15 10.35 21.95
N GLN A 408 6.06 11.11 22.15
CA GLN A 408 5.81 11.83 23.39
C GLN A 408 5.63 10.88 24.59
N ARG A 409 4.85 9.80 24.43
CA ARG A 409 4.56 8.84 25.51
C ARG A 409 5.81 8.15 26.04
N PHE A 410 6.75 7.79 25.17
CA PHE A 410 8.00 7.13 25.57
C PHE A 410 8.80 8.00 26.55
N PHE A 411 8.95 9.29 26.26
CA PHE A 411 9.62 10.23 27.15
C PHE A 411 8.80 10.56 28.41
N GLU A 412 7.46 10.54 28.36
CA GLU A 412 6.63 10.70 29.56
C GLU A 412 6.78 9.54 30.56
N LEU A 413 7.02 8.31 30.08
CA LEU A 413 7.23 7.12 30.92
C LEU A 413 8.62 7.06 31.59
N ALA A 414 9.62 7.72 30.99
CA ALA A 414 10.98 7.78 31.51
C ALA A 414 11.07 8.65 32.78
N LYS A 415 11.89 8.20 33.74
CA LYS A 415 12.19 8.92 34.99
C LYS A 415 12.65 10.35 34.72
N SER A 416 12.07 11.28 35.46
CA SER A 416 12.60 12.64 35.56
C SER A 416 13.82 12.64 36.47
N GLY A 417 14.81 13.47 36.14
CA GLY A 417 15.98 13.66 36.99
C GLY A 417 15.65 14.38 38.30
N ASP A 418 16.61 14.35 39.21
CA ASP A 418 16.57 15.08 40.47
C ASP A 418 16.82 16.59 40.28
N ALA A 419 16.75 17.34 41.39
CA ALA A 419 16.98 18.78 41.39
C ALA A 419 18.41 19.19 40.99
N GLU A 420 19.35 18.25 41.02
CA GLU A 420 20.77 18.46 40.65
C GLU A 420 21.01 18.18 39.16
N GLY A 421 19.99 17.71 38.44
CA GLY A 421 20.05 17.41 37.02
C GLY A 421 20.66 16.05 36.70
N ASN A 422 20.65 15.11 37.65
CA ASN A 422 21.12 13.73 37.49
C ASN A 422 19.94 12.76 37.52
N GLY A 423 20.17 11.48 37.19
CA GLY A 423 19.19 10.41 37.43
C GLY A 423 18.00 10.41 36.47
N PHE A 424 18.17 10.94 35.26
CA PHE A 424 17.11 10.86 34.25
C PHE A 424 17.05 9.48 33.57
N GLY A 425 15.85 9.00 33.29
CA GLY A 425 15.64 7.80 32.48
C GLY A 425 16.11 7.97 31.03
N ARG A 426 16.50 6.86 30.40
CA ARG A 426 16.94 6.79 29.00
C ARG A 426 15.81 6.31 28.11
N VAL A 427 15.66 6.93 26.94
CA VAL A 427 14.67 6.56 25.93
C VAL A 427 15.39 6.19 24.65
N GLY A 428 15.01 5.09 24.01
CA GLY A 428 15.53 4.69 22.70
C GLY A 428 14.42 4.09 21.85
N GLN A 429 14.14 4.67 20.69
CA GLN A 429 13.09 4.16 19.81
C GLN A 429 13.56 4.17 18.35
N ILE A 430 13.16 3.15 17.60
CA ILE A 430 13.17 3.20 16.14
C ILE A 430 11.79 3.67 15.67
N THR A 431 11.73 4.67 14.81
CA THR A 431 10.47 5.22 14.30
C THR A 431 10.57 5.56 12.81
N ALA A 432 9.42 5.65 12.11
CA ALA A 432 9.37 6.20 10.77
C ALA A 432 9.85 7.66 10.77
N ASN A 433 10.68 8.05 9.80
CA ASN A 433 11.21 9.42 9.70
C ASN A 433 10.20 10.44 9.13
N SER A 434 8.98 9.99 8.79
CA SER A 434 7.99 10.81 8.09
C SER A 434 7.58 12.10 8.82
N PHE A 435 7.64 12.13 10.16
CA PHE A 435 7.39 13.33 10.97
C PHE A 435 8.39 14.45 10.67
N MET A 436 9.60 14.12 10.20
CA MET A 436 10.64 15.10 9.86
C MET A 436 10.23 16.01 8.71
N LYS A 437 9.38 15.54 7.78
CA LYS A 437 9.03 16.26 6.55
C LYS A 437 7.54 16.58 6.42
N ARG A 438 6.66 15.69 6.92
CA ARG A 438 5.20 15.82 6.77
C ARG A 438 4.63 16.78 7.82
N GLU A 439 3.64 17.58 7.42
CA GLU A 439 3.04 18.65 8.25
C GLU A 439 2.55 18.20 9.63
N PHE A 440 2.16 16.93 9.80
CA PHE A 440 1.73 16.47 11.11
C PHE A 440 2.86 16.45 12.16
N GLY A 441 4.12 16.43 11.74
CA GLY A 441 5.27 16.36 12.63
C GLY A 441 5.74 17.71 13.16
N THR A 442 5.22 18.83 12.65
CA THR A 442 5.63 20.18 13.06
C THR A 442 5.51 20.38 14.57
N LYS A 443 4.36 20.02 15.17
CA LYS A 443 4.17 20.15 16.63
C LYS A 443 5.09 19.24 17.44
N LEU A 444 5.36 18.02 16.96
CA LEU A 444 6.29 17.11 17.62
C LEU A 444 7.71 17.69 17.65
N ILE A 445 8.18 18.26 16.53
CA ILE A 445 9.52 18.86 16.44
C ILE A 445 9.57 20.16 17.23
N GLU A 446 8.74 21.13 16.87
CA GLU A 446 8.86 22.52 17.30
C GLU A 446 8.38 22.74 18.72
N ASN A 447 7.40 21.97 19.21
CA ASN A 447 6.89 22.14 20.57
C ASN A 447 7.47 21.12 21.55
N TYR A 448 7.69 19.87 21.10
CA TYR A 448 8.11 18.79 21.99
C TYR A 448 9.63 18.55 21.95
N PHE A 449 10.20 18.07 20.83
CA PHE A 449 11.65 17.78 20.75
C PHE A 449 12.52 19.02 20.94
N ALA A 450 12.10 20.18 20.45
CA ALA A 450 12.84 21.43 20.62
C ALA A 450 12.96 21.88 22.08
N HIS A 451 12.00 21.55 22.96
CA HIS A 451 11.87 22.21 24.27
C HIS A 451 11.68 21.27 25.47
N SER A 452 11.01 20.14 25.29
CA SER A 452 10.52 19.29 26.40
C SER A 452 11.44 18.11 26.73
N VAL A 453 12.35 17.75 25.82
CA VAL A 453 13.27 16.62 25.99
C VAL A 453 14.67 16.97 25.51
N GLU A 454 15.64 16.15 25.91
CA GLU A 454 17.02 16.20 25.46
C GLU A 454 17.30 14.96 24.61
N LEU A 455 17.16 15.11 23.30
CA LEU A 455 17.73 14.15 22.36
C LEU A 455 19.26 14.21 22.46
N THR A 456 19.88 13.06 22.67
CA THR A 456 21.34 12.90 22.76
C THR A 456 21.91 12.32 21.48
N GLU A 457 21.17 11.41 20.83
CA GLU A 457 21.55 10.82 19.55
C GLU A 457 20.38 10.80 18.57
N VAL A 458 20.65 11.17 17.31
CA VAL A 458 19.73 11.02 16.18
C VAL A 458 20.46 10.25 15.09
N VAL A 459 20.00 9.04 14.79
CA VAL A 459 20.69 8.13 13.86
C VAL A 459 19.79 7.90 12.64
N ASP A 460 20.17 8.46 11.50
CA ASP A 460 19.47 8.21 10.24
C ASP A 460 19.76 6.79 9.74
N THR A 461 18.75 5.93 9.81
CA THR A 461 18.83 4.53 9.35
C THR A 461 18.15 4.35 7.99
N SER A 462 17.75 5.43 7.32
CA SER A 462 17.01 5.36 6.05
C SER A 462 17.80 4.74 4.90
N GLY A 463 19.13 4.78 4.96
CA GLY A 463 20.03 4.13 4.01
C GLY A 463 20.31 2.65 4.28
N ALA A 464 20.01 2.14 5.48
CA ALA A 464 20.29 0.76 5.88
C ALA A 464 19.15 -0.20 5.49
N TYR A 465 19.49 -1.46 5.18
CA TYR A 465 18.49 -2.50 4.94
C TYR A 465 18.00 -3.08 6.26
N ILE A 466 16.77 -2.74 6.65
CA ILE A 466 16.13 -3.26 7.87
C ILE A 466 14.91 -4.11 7.47
N PRO A 467 14.95 -5.45 7.67
CA PRO A 467 13.83 -6.36 7.39
C PRO A 467 12.50 -5.90 7.99
N GLY A 468 11.39 -6.12 7.29
CA GLY A 468 10.05 -5.70 7.72
C GLY A 468 9.77 -4.20 7.57
N HIS A 469 10.79 -3.35 7.43
CA HIS A 469 10.62 -1.91 7.32
C HIS A 469 10.67 -1.43 5.86
N GLY A 470 9.50 -1.27 5.24
CA GLY A 470 9.37 -0.63 3.91
C GLY A 470 9.44 0.89 3.92
N THR A 471 9.21 1.52 5.09
CA THR A 471 9.28 2.97 5.28
C THR A 471 10.65 3.38 5.83
N PRO A 472 11.25 4.49 5.37
CA PRO A 472 12.48 5.01 5.95
C PRO A 472 12.39 5.26 7.47
N THR A 473 13.37 4.78 8.22
CA THR A 473 13.41 4.85 9.69
C THR A 473 14.49 5.80 10.21
N VAL A 474 14.35 6.19 11.49
CA VAL A 474 15.35 6.89 12.29
C VAL A 474 15.36 6.24 13.68
N ILE A 475 16.52 6.20 14.32
CA ILE A 475 16.64 5.87 15.75
C ILE A 475 16.83 7.16 16.55
N LEU A 476 16.02 7.34 17.59
CA LEU A 476 16.08 8.48 18.50
C LEU A 476 16.49 7.99 19.89
N VAL A 477 17.56 8.56 20.44
CA VAL A 477 18.02 8.31 21.81
C VAL A 477 18.02 9.61 22.58
N GLY A 478 17.52 9.60 23.82
CA GLY A 478 17.54 10.80 24.64
C GLY A 478 17.00 10.60 26.04
N THR A 479 16.66 11.72 26.68
CA THR A 479 16.13 11.75 28.03
C THR A 479 15.10 12.87 28.24
N ARG A 480 14.26 12.75 29.28
CA ARG A 480 13.21 13.72 29.62
C ARG A 480 13.76 14.94 30.38
N ARG A 481 14.78 15.58 29.82
CA ARG A 481 15.38 16.81 30.34
C ARG A 481 14.90 17.99 29.52
N SER A 482 14.37 19.04 30.16
CA SER A 482 13.92 20.27 29.52
C SER A 482 14.78 21.46 29.96
N GLY A 483 14.55 22.64 29.39
CA GLY A 483 15.21 23.87 29.81
C GLY A 483 16.56 24.16 29.14
N LYS A 484 17.32 25.06 29.76
CA LYS A 484 18.56 25.64 29.21
C LYS A 484 19.81 24.80 29.44
N ASP A 485 19.79 23.94 30.44
CA ASP A 485 20.95 23.10 30.82
C ASP A 485 21.11 21.86 29.93
N ARG A 486 20.46 21.87 28.76
CA ARG A 486 20.55 20.79 27.80
C ARG A 486 21.82 20.90 26.97
N ALA A 487 22.33 19.76 26.48
CA ALA A 487 23.45 19.74 25.57
C ALA A 487 23.19 20.59 24.32
N ALA A 488 24.14 21.49 24.00
CA ALA A 488 24.05 22.38 22.83
C ALA A 488 24.09 21.61 21.50
N THR A 489 24.74 20.45 21.49
CA THR A 489 24.86 19.59 20.31
C THR A 489 24.21 18.24 20.52
N ILE A 490 23.84 17.59 19.41
CA ILE A 490 23.30 16.24 19.35
C ILE A 490 24.21 15.39 18.47
N ARG A 491 24.66 14.23 18.97
CA ARG A 491 25.43 13.29 18.18
C ARG A 491 24.53 12.75 17.07
N THR A 492 24.90 13.00 15.82
CA THR A 492 24.03 12.73 14.68
C THR A 492 24.76 11.87 13.66
N VAL A 493 24.12 10.77 13.26
CA VAL A 493 24.54 9.99 12.09
C VAL A 493 23.69 10.45 10.91
N ARG A 494 24.35 10.97 9.87
CA ARG A 494 23.75 11.51 8.65
C ARG A 494 24.01 10.58 7.46
N SER A 495 23.01 10.43 6.60
CA SER A 495 23.12 9.61 5.39
C SER A 495 24.07 10.23 4.37
N VAL A 496 24.89 9.41 3.71
CA VAL A 496 25.69 9.77 2.53
C VAL A 496 25.28 8.91 1.33
N GLN A 497 25.31 7.59 1.49
CA GLN A 497 24.91 6.61 0.47
C GLN A 497 24.16 5.44 1.12
N GLY A 498 23.06 5.00 0.50
CA GLY A 498 22.32 3.80 0.92
C GLY A 498 22.98 2.49 0.50
N GLU A 499 22.45 1.36 0.98
CA GLU A 499 22.91 0.02 0.59
C GLU A 499 22.84 -0.17 -0.95
N PRO A 500 23.91 -0.64 -1.60
CA PRO A 500 23.90 -0.85 -3.05
C PRO A 500 23.00 -2.04 -3.47
N LYS A 501 22.79 -2.99 -2.57
CA LYS A 501 21.88 -4.13 -2.73
C LYS A 501 21.42 -4.62 -1.37
N ALA A 502 20.29 -5.32 -1.34
CA ALA A 502 19.88 -6.02 -0.13
C ALA A 502 20.99 -7.01 0.29
N PRO A 503 21.55 -6.88 1.51
CA PRO A 503 22.55 -7.80 2.02
C PRO A 503 21.92 -9.18 2.28
N ALA A 504 22.74 -10.23 2.19
CA ALA A 504 22.29 -11.58 2.53
C ALA A 504 21.97 -11.69 4.02
N ASN A 505 22.82 -11.07 4.85
CA ASN A 505 22.63 -10.91 6.28
C ASN A 505 22.49 -9.41 6.61
N PRO A 506 21.33 -8.95 7.12
CA PRO A 506 21.06 -7.54 7.40
C PRO A 506 22.07 -6.85 8.34
N GLU A 507 22.58 -7.57 9.35
CA GLU A 507 23.57 -7.02 10.31
C GLU A 507 24.93 -6.74 9.67
N ASP A 508 25.24 -7.41 8.55
CA ASP A 508 26.46 -7.22 7.77
C ASP A 508 26.31 -6.12 6.69
N GLY A 509 25.16 -5.42 6.65
CA GLY A 509 24.89 -4.32 5.74
C GLY A 509 26.01 -3.26 5.78
N LEU A 510 26.39 -2.71 4.63
CA LEU A 510 27.49 -1.76 4.52
C LEU A 510 27.19 -0.47 5.29
N VAL A 511 25.94 0.00 5.19
CA VAL A 511 25.46 1.18 5.90
C VAL A 511 25.30 0.87 7.38
N TRP A 512 24.71 -0.28 7.73
CA TRP A 512 24.54 -0.65 9.14
C TRP A 512 25.87 -0.78 9.88
N ARG A 513 26.85 -1.50 9.33
CA ARG A 513 28.19 -1.59 9.92
C ARG A 513 28.85 -0.22 10.03
N ALA A 514 28.72 0.62 9.00
CA ALA A 514 29.24 1.97 9.02
C ALA A 514 28.60 2.84 10.11
N ILE A 515 27.32 2.64 10.46
CA ILE A 515 26.67 3.30 11.60
C ILE A 515 27.32 2.83 12.91
N VAL A 516 27.36 1.51 13.13
CA VAL A 516 27.85 0.91 14.38
C VAL A 516 29.33 1.23 14.64
N GLU A 517 30.18 1.12 13.62
CA GLU A 517 31.63 1.34 13.75
C GLU A 517 32.02 2.82 13.93
N GLN A 518 31.17 3.75 13.47
CA GLN A 518 31.53 5.18 13.44
C GLN A 518 30.83 6.03 14.49
N ILE A 519 29.68 5.61 15.02
CA ILE A 519 28.86 6.48 15.89
C ILE A 519 29.61 6.99 17.14
N ASP A 520 30.60 6.24 17.66
CA ASP A 520 31.43 6.68 18.79
C ASP A 520 32.74 7.39 18.39
N ASN A 521 33.07 7.41 17.10
CA ASN A 521 34.29 8.02 16.54
C ASN A 521 33.96 9.39 15.91
N VAL A 522 33.74 10.43 16.72
CA VAL A 522 33.26 11.74 16.23
C VAL A 522 34.39 12.79 16.17
N PRO A 523 34.57 13.53 15.04
CA PRO A 523 33.84 13.40 13.78
C PRO A 523 34.37 12.24 12.91
N SER A 524 33.48 11.64 12.11
CA SER A 524 33.87 10.67 11.08
C SER A 524 33.08 10.83 9.80
N LEU A 525 33.69 10.40 8.70
CA LEU A 525 33.09 10.37 7.38
C LEU A 525 33.52 9.08 6.67
N SER A 526 32.56 8.32 6.17
CA SER A 526 32.80 7.22 5.24
C SER A 526 31.96 7.41 3.98
N GLN A 527 32.03 6.45 3.06
CA GLN A 527 31.19 6.43 1.86
C GLN A 527 29.69 6.33 2.20
N TRP A 528 29.33 5.79 3.37
CA TRP A 528 27.96 5.40 3.69
C TRP A 528 27.26 6.42 4.61
N VAL A 529 27.95 6.86 5.66
CA VAL A 529 27.43 7.79 6.66
C VAL A 529 28.50 8.78 7.11
N SER A 530 28.06 9.91 7.63
CA SER A 530 28.90 10.85 8.41
C SER A 530 28.37 10.95 9.84
N VAL A 531 29.27 11.17 10.80
CA VAL A 531 28.92 11.32 12.22
C VAL A 531 29.51 12.61 12.77
N ASP A 532 28.66 13.48 13.29
CA ASP A 532 29.02 14.80 13.82
C ASP A 532 28.21 15.15 15.08
N ASN A 533 28.70 16.12 15.86
CA ASN A 533 27.93 16.75 16.93
C ASN A 533 27.25 18.02 16.39
N LEU A 534 26.01 17.91 15.94
CA LEU A 534 25.28 18.99 15.28
C LEU A 534 24.57 19.91 16.28
N ASP A 535 24.49 21.19 15.96
CA ASP A 535 23.81 22.19 16.80
C ASP A 535 22.31 21.89 16.95
N ARG A 536 21.82 21.84 18.21
CA ARG A 536 20.43 21.51 18.54
C ARG A 536 19.46 22.51 17.92
N GLN A 537 19.79 23.80 17.94
CA GLN A 537 18.88 24.85 17.52
C GLN A 537 18.78 24.89 15.99
N ARG A 538 19.90 24.91 15.29
CA ARG A 538 19.96 24.98 13.82
C ARG A 538 19.33 23.76 13.15
N TYR A 539 19.64 22.55 13.61
CA TYR A 539 19.24 21.32 12.90
C TYR A 539 17.94 20.69 13.41
N PHE A 540 17.58 20.90 14.68
CA PHE A 540 16.51 20.11 15.32
C PHE A 540 15.37 20.92 15.93
N SER A 541 15.42 22.26 15.93
CA SER A 541 14.35 23.08 16.51
C SER A 541 13.20 23.42 15.56
N LYS A 542 13.36 23.20 14.25
CA LYS A 542 12.37 23.55 13.22
C LYS A 542 12.16 22.41 12.23
N GLN A 543 10.96 22.33 11.68
CA GLN A 543 10.69 21.44 10.56
C GLN A 543 11.08 22.12 9.23
N PRO A 544 11.67 21.41 8.26
CA PRO A 544 12.02 19.99 8.25
C PRO A 544 13.43 19.65 8.78
N TRP A 545 13.59 18.47 9.41
CA TRP A 545 14.92 17.93 9.70
C TRP A 545 15.53 17.33 8.43
N VAL A 546 16.73 17.77 8.04
CA VAL A 546 17.47 17.27 6.87
C VAL A 546 18.70 16.51 7.36
N LEU A 547 18.69 15.18 7.21
CA LEU A 547 19.76 14.30 7.70
C LEU A 547 20.71 13.81 6.59
N LEU A 548 20.56 14.30 5.35
CA LEU A 548 21.56 14.10 4.31
C LEU A 548 22.79 14.96 4.62
N ASP A 549 23.99 14.39 4.56
CA ASP A 549 25.24 15.11 4.81
C ASP A 549 25.45 16.27 3.83
N GLY A 550 25.51 17.51 4.35
CA GLY A 550 25.59 18.75 3.56
C GLY A 550 24.25 19.22 2.96
N GLY A 551 23.16 18.50 3.21
CA GLY A 551 21.84 18.78 2.63
C GLY A 551 21.21 20.07 3.15
N LEU A 552 21.21 20.29 4.48
CA LEU A 552 20.63 21.49 5.09
C LEU A 552 21.42 22.73 4.71
N GLU A 553 22.74 22.64 4.82
CA GLU A 553 23.68 23.74 4.56
C GLU A 553 23.55 24.23 3.11
N MET A 554 23.36 23.29 2.19
CA MET A 554 23.15 23.59 0.79
C MET A 554 21.77 24.19 0.53
N ALA A 555 20.71 23.70 1.17
CA ALA A 555 19.38 24.29 1.07
C ALA A 555 19.35 25.73 1.62
N GLU A 556 19.98 25.99 2.76
CA GLU A 556 20.14 27.33 3.34
C GLU A 556 20.88 28.27 2.38
N LYS A 557 21.93 27.78 1.70
CA LYS A 557 22.66 28.55 0.68
C LYS A 557 21.77 28.92 -0.51
N LEU A 558 20.88 28.04 -0.95
CA LEU A 558 19.91 28.32 -2.03
C LEU A 558 18.85 29.34 -1.61
N GLU A 559 18.54 29.42 -0.31
CA GLU A 559 17.57 30.35 0.26
C GLU A 559 18.16 31.75 0.53
N GLU A 560 19.49 31.88 0.56
CA GLU A 560 20.18 33.13 0.83
C GLU A 560 19.89 34.18 -0.26
N GLY A 561 19.24 35.29 0.13
CA GLY A 561 18.89 36.38 -0.79
C GLY A 561 17.75 36.08 -1.77
N ALA A 562 17.12 34.90 -1.68
CA ALA A 562 16.03 34.48 -2.55
C ALA A 562 14.65 34.98 -2.06
N THR A 563 13.74 35.23 -3.01
CA THR A 563 12.31 35.42 -2.68
C THR A 563 11.59 34.07 -2.71
N LYS A 564 10.44 33.94 -2.05
CA LYS A 564 9.69 32.69 -2.02
C LYS A 564 8.71 32.62 -3.19
N LEU A 565 8.44 31.44 -3.74
CA LEU A 565 7.43 31.26 -4.79
C LEU A 565 6.05 31.80 -4.38
N SER A 566 5.68 31.71 -3.11
CA SER A 566 4.44 32.28 -2.58
C SER A 566 4.31 33.79 -2.78
N SER A 567 5.38 34.54 -3.08
CA SER A 567 5.30 35.98 -3.35
C SER A 567 4.84 36.31 -4.76
N ILE A 568 4.86 35.35 -5.70
CA ILE A 568 4.43 35.55 -7.09
C ILE A 568 3.28 34.64 -7.50
N ALA A 569 3.04 33.54 -6.79
CA ALA A 569 1.92 32.64 -7.06
C ALA A 569 0.64 33.14 -6.37
N ASP A 570 -0.48 33.15 -7.09
CA ASP A 570 -1.82 33.39 -6.54
C ASP A 570 -2.29 32.19 -5.71
N SER A 571 -2.10 30.98 -6.24
CA SER A 571 -2.43 29.76 -5.50
C SER A 571 -1.64 28.55 -5.98
N ILE A 572 -1.34 27.63 -5.06
CA ILE A 572 -0.66 26.36 -5.35
C ILE A 572 -1.49 25.21 -4.77
N GLY A 573 -1.58 24.09 -5.50
CA GLY A 573 -2.12 22.84 -4.97
C GLY A 573 -3.35 22.33 -5.73
N ILE A 574 -4.13 21.47 -5.06
CA ILE A 574 -5.19 20.66 -5.68
C ILE A 574 -6.25 21.53 -6.34
N THR A 575 -6.70 21.11 -7.53
CA THR A 575 -7.85 21.66 -8.26
C THR A 575 -9.11 20.82 -8.06
N SER A 576 -9.00 19.49 -8.15
CA SER A 576 -10.16 18.61 -8.03
C SER A 576 -9.83 17.20 -7.52
N PHE A 577 -10.86 16.51 -7.01
CA PHE A 577 -10.86 15.05 -6.81
C PHE A 577 -12.29 14.51 -6.91
N THR A 578 -12.46 13.35 -7.54
CA THR A 578 -13.77 12.79 -7.91
C THR A 578 -14.43 11.97 -6.80
N LEU A 579 -13.61 11.38 -5.91
CA LEU A 579 -13.93 10.32 -4.93
C LEU A 579 -14.20 8.93 -5.52
N GLU A 580 -14.54 8.81 -6.80
CA GLU A 580 -14.88 7.53 -7.46
C GLU A 580 -14.36 7.49 -8.91
N ASP A 581 -13.04 7.48 -9.06
CA ASP A 581 -12.36 7.53 -10.37
C ASP A 581 -12.84 6.46 -11.36
N ASP A 582 -13.23 5.26 -10.90
CA ASP A 582 -13.72 4.18 -11.75
C ASP A 582 -14.96 4.59 -12.57
N LEU A 583 -15.80 5.48 -12.05
CA LEU A 583 -16.97 6.00 -12.76
C LEU A 583 -16.64 7.27 -13.55
N TYR A 584 -15.85 8.16 -12.98
CA TYR A 584 -15.61 9.48 -13.55
C TYR A 584 -14.52 9.51 -14.62
N LEU A 585 -13.57 8.58 -14.63
CA LEU A 585 -12.48 8.52 -15.60
C LEU A 585 -12.70 7.39 -16.60
N LEU A 586 -12.88 7.78 -17.85
CA LEU A 586 -13.11 6.90 -18.99
C LEU A 586 -12.11 7.26 -20.09
N SER A 587 -11.65 6.28 -20.86
CA SER A 587 -11.02 6.61 -22.14
C SER A 587 -12.04 7.32 -23.05
N PRO A 588 -11.62 8.21 -23.96
CA PRO A 588 -12.55 8.93 -24.84
C PRO A 588 -13.54 8.01 -25.58
N ARG A 589 -13.05 6.87 -26.08
CA ARG A 589 -13.88 5.84 -26.73
C ARG A 589 -14.83 5.14 -25.77
N SER A 590 -14.42 4.87 -24.54
CA SER A 590 -15.32 4.31 -23.53
C SER A 590 -16.43 5.31 -23.17
N ALA A 591 -16.14 6.61 -23.14
CA ALA A 591 -17.16 7.64 -22.92
C ALA A 591 -18.14 7.74 -24.11
N ASP A 592 -17.64 7.60 -25.34
CA ASP A 592 -18.46 7.50 -26.56
C ASP A 592 -19.40 6.29 -26.53
N ARG A 593 -18.87 5.09 -26.25
CA ARG A 593 -19.66 3.85 -26.13
C ARG A 593 -20.79 3.98 -25.11
N ARG A 594 -20.56 4.75 -24.04
CA ARG A 594 -21.54 4.96 -22.96
C ARG A 594 -22.47 6.14 -23.18
N GLY A 595 -22.38 6.81 -24.32
CA GLY A 595 -23.26 7.92 -24.68
C GLY A 595 -23.10 9.16 -23.80
N VAL A 596 -21.96 9.31 -23.11
CA VAL A 596 -21.71 10.51 -22.28
C VAL A 596 -21.62 11.72 -23.23
N PRO A 597 -22.40 12.80 -23.11
CA PRO A 597 -22.34 13.87 -24.10
C PRO A 597 -20.99 14.63 -24.05
N PRO A 598 -20.36 14.99 -25.19
CA PRO A 598 -19.05 15.65 -25.22
C PRO A 598 -18.95 16.95 -24.39
N GLN A 599 -20.03 17.72 -24.29
CA GLN A 599 -20.08 18.96 -23.49
C GLN A 599 -19.96 18.72 -21.97
N TYR A 600 -20.20 17.48 -21.52
CA TYR A 600 -20.03 17.04 -20.14
C TYR A 600 -18.80 16.14 -19.98
N ARG A 601 -17.80 16.31 -20.84
CA ARG A 601 -16.50 15.66 -20.74
C ARG A 601 -15.40 16.73 -20.71
N ARG A 602 -14.35 16.47 -19.95
CA ARG A 602 -13.11 17.27 -20.01
C ARG A 602 -11.90 16.35 -19.87
N PRO A 603 -10.79 16.60 -20.58
CA PRO A 603 -9.55 15.88 -20.33
C PRO A 603 -9.12 16.08 -18.87
N MET A 604 -8.87 14.98 -18.15
CA MET A 604 -8.31 15.04 -16.80
C MET A 604 -6.83 14.70 -16.79
N VAL A 605 -6.03 15.62 -16.27
CA VAL A 605 -4.60 15.42 -16.05
C VAL A 605 -4.36 14.65 -14.75
N THR A 606 -3.60 13.56 -14.85
CA THR A 606 -3.10 12.78 -13.72
C THR A 606 -1.57 12.92 -13.59
N GLY A 607 -1.03 12.63 -12.40
CA GLY A 607 0.37 12.96 -12.08
C GLY A 607 1.40 12.06 -12.76
N ASP A 608 0.98 10.89 -13.20
CA ASP A 608 1.77 9.90 -13.94
C ASP A 608 2.02 10.31 -15.40
N LEU A 609 1.11 11.09 -15.99
CA LEU A 609 1.22 11.61 -17.36
C LEU A 609 2.13 12.84 -17.48
N LEU A 610 2.49 13.48 -16.36
CA LEU A 610 3.33 14.68 -16.35
C LEU A 610 4.81 14.31 -16.26
N ARG A 611 5.51 14.21 -17.38
CA ARG A 611 6.91 13.79 -17.44
C ARG A 611 7.66 14.55 -18.51
N ASP A 612 8.91 14.90 -18.21
CA ASP A 612 9.85 15.52 -19.17
C ASP A 612 9.25 16.62 -20.06
N TRP A 613 8.62 17.62 -19.43
CA TRP A 613 7.95 18.76 -20.06
C TRP A 613 6.63 18.43 -20.77
N ILE A 614 6.28 17.15 -20.91
CA ILE A 614 5.12 16.63 -21.64
C ILE A 614 3.98 16.29 -20.67
N GLY A 615 2.75 16.55 -21.10
CA GLY A 615 1.53 16.14 -20.42
C GLY A 615 0.43 15.88 -21.44
N ASN A 616 0.25 14.63 -21.86
CA ASN A 616 -0.72 14.21 -22.86
C ASN A 616 -1.31 12.81 -22.53
N GLY A 617 -2.18 12.27 -23.40
CA GLY A 617 -2.76 10.93 -23.22
C GLY A 617 -3.82 10.84 -22.12
N PHE A 618 -4.62 11.88 -21.96
CA PHE A 618 -5.59 12.01 -20.86
C PHE A 618 -6.83 11.13 -21.04
N ASP A 619 -7.35 10.62 -19.92
CA ASP A 619 -8.71 10.13 -19.85
C ASP A 619 -9.72 11.30 -19.89
N ASP A 620 -10.89 11.03 -20.45
CA ASP A 620 -12.04 11.91 -20.35
C ASP A 620 -12.66 11.77 -18.95
N ALA A 621 -12.65 12.88 -18.22
CA ALA A 621 -13.42 13.02 -17.00
C ALA A 621 -14.88 13.31 -17.35
N VAL A 622 -15.81 12.49 -16.88
CA VAL A 622 -17.24 12.82 -16.83
C VAL A 622 -17.40 14.04 -15.93
N PHE A 623 -17.83 15.15 -16.52
CA PHE A 623 -17.80 16.50 -15.95
C PHE A 623 -19.22 17.07 -15.88
N PRO A 624 -19.99 16.76 -14.82
CA PRO A 624 -21.39 17.19 -14.65
C PRO A 624 -21.48 18.65 -14.20
N TYR A 625 -20.87 19.54 -14.96
CA TYR A 625 -20.84 20.97 -14.73
C TYR A 625 -21.05 21.72 -16.04
N SER A 626 -21.66 22.90 -15.97
CA SER A 626 -21.80 23.81 -17.10
C SER A 626 -20.46 24.45 -17.48
N GLU A 627 -20.44 25.19 -18.59
CA GLU A 627 -19.26 25.96 -19.01
C GLU A 627 -18.79 26.95 -17.94
N ASN A 628 -19.72 27.51 -17.16
CA ASN A 628 -19.46 28.40 -16.03
C ASN A 628 -19.02 27.68 -14.75
N LEU A 629 -18.79 26.36 -14.82
CA LEU A 629 -18.35 25.49 -13.72
C LEU A 629 -19.39 25.32 -12.60
N HIS A 630 -20.67 25.50 -12.90
CA HIS A 630 -21.77 25.22 -11.97
C HIS A 630 -22.29 23.79 -12.16
N PRO A 631 -22.60 23.04 -11.07
CA PRO A 631 -23.18 21.71 -11.17
C PRO A 631 -24.47 21.70 -12.00
N VAL A 632 -24.68 20.68 -12.82
CA VAL A 632 -25.91 20.50 -13.61
C VAL A 632 -26.78 19.37 -13.03
N SER A 633 -28.10 19.51 -13.19
CA SER A 633 -29.05 18.45 -12.85
C SER A 633 -28.94 17.32 -13.86
N VAL A 634 -28.28 16.21 -13.50
CA VAL A 634 -28.12 15.07 -14.41
C VAL A 634 -29.44 14.42 -14.81
N ASN A 635 -30.50 14.60 -14.00
CA ASN A 635 -31.84 14.09 -14.29
C ASN A 635 -32.41 14.68 -15.59
N GLU A 636 -31.98 15.88 -15.97
CA GLU A 636 -32.39 16.57 -17.21
C GLU A 636 -31.54 16.17 -18.42
N ILE A 637 -30.57 15.26 -18.22
CA ILE A 637 -29.62 14.81 -19.25
C ILE A 637 -29.69 13.28 -19.32
N PRO A 638 -30.68 12.71 -20.05
CA PRO A 638 -30.96 11.27 -20.01
C PRO A 638 -29.76 10.35 -20.26
N PRO A 639 -28.84 10.63 -21.22
CA PRO A 639 -27.67 9.78 -21.41
C PRO A 639 -26.73 9.74 -20.19
N LEU A 640 -26.51 10.91 -19.57
CA LEU A 640 -25.66 11.03 -18.38
C LEU A 640 -26.31 10.39 -17.15
N MET A 641 -27.63 10.56 -17.00
CA MET A 641 -28.41 9.91 -15.95
C MET A 641 -28.31 8.38 -16.06
N ARG A 642 -28.57 7.81 -17.25
CA ARG A 642 -28.47 6.35 -17.47
C ARG A 642 -27.08 5.80 -17.14
N PHE A 643 -26.02 6.54 -17.48
CA PHE A 643 -24.65 6.14 -17.18
C PHE A 643 -24.32 6.17 -15.68
N MET A 644 -24.71 7.23 -14.96
CA MET A 644 -24.32 7.42 -13.55
C MET A 644 -25.26 6.74 -12.54
N TRP A 645 -26.53 6.52 -12.91
CA TRP A 645 -27.56 5.97 -12.02
C TRP A 645 -27.22 4.64 -11.35
N PRO A 646 -26.58 3.65 -12.03
CA PRO A 646 -26.22 2.39 -11.39
C PRO A 646 -25.34 2.55 -10.15
N ALA A 647 -24.50 3.59 -10.12
CA ALA A 647 -23.60 3.89 -9.00
C ALA A 647 -24.12 5.02 -8.07
N ARG A 648 -25.38 5.47 -8.23
CA ARG A 648 -25.96 6.63 -7.52
C ARG A 648 -25.73 6.54 -6.01
N THR A 649 -26.08 5.42 -5.39
CA THR A 649 -25.93 5.26 -3.93
C THR A 649 -24.46 5.31 -3.49
N ASN A 650 -23.54 4.67 -4.23
CA ASN A 650 -22.10 4.70 -3.93
C ASN A 650 -21.54 6.13 -3.97
N ILE A 651 -21.85 6.87 -5.03
CA ILE A 651 -21.29 8.21 -5.21
C ILE A 651 -21.98 9.25 -4.31
N SER A 652 -23.27 9.08 -3.98
CA SER A 652 -24.00 9.92 -3.02
C SER A 652 -23.43 9.81 -1.61
N ARG A 653 -23.07 8.58 -1.20
CA ARG A 653 -22.57 8.25 0.14
C ARG A 653 -21.04 8.24 0.24
N SER A 654 -20.35 8.68 -0.82
CA SER A 654 -18.92 8.93 -0.78
C SER A 654 -18.57 9.91 0.35
N ILE A 655 -17.61 9.54 1.18
CA ILE A 655 -17.26 10.31 2.38
C ILE A 655 -16.28 11.42 2.01
N MET A 656 -16.65 12.64 2.36
CA MET A 656 -15.84 13.84 2.22
C MET A 656 -14.82 13.96 3.35
N PHE A 657 -13.85 14.87 3.20
CA PHE A 657 -13.02 15.27 4.34
C PHE A 657 -13.92 15.78 5.49
N GLY A 658 -13.74 15.24 6.69
CA GLY A 658 -14.58 15.54 7.86
C GLY A 658 -15.65 14.49 8.20
N GLY A 659 -15.79 13.44 7.38
CA GLY A 659 -16.59 12.24 7.71
C GLY A 659 -18.07 12.31 7.33
N LYS A 660 -18.53 13.42 6.73
CA LYS A 660 -19.89 13.52 6.15
C LYS A 660 -19.91 12.93 4.74
N SER A 661 -21.05 12.39 4.32
CA SER A 661 -21.25 12.03 2.91
C SER A 661 -21.28 13.28 2.02
N LYS A 662 -21.06 13.08 0.72
CA LYS A 662 -21.13 14.14 -0.29
C LYS A 662 -22.45 14.91 -0.21
N VAL A 663 -23.58 14.19 -0.20
CA VAL A 663 -24.92 14.79 -0.10
C VAL A 663 -25.15 15.46 1.26
N ALA A 664 -24.70 14.85 2.36
CA ALA A 664 -24.81 15.47 3.69
C ALA A 664 -23.91 16.72 3.86
N SER A 665 -22.97 16.94 2.93
CA SER A 665 -22.14 18.13 2.87
C SER A 665 -22.74 19.23 1.97
N GLY A 666 -23.97 19.03 1.46
CA GLY A 666 -24.69 20.01 0.64
C GLY A 666 -24.39 19.94 -0.86
N LEU A 667 -23.63 18.93 -1.31
CA LEU A 667 -23.32 18.73 -2.73
C LEU A 667 -24.37 17.84 -3.40
N GLN A 668 -24.62 18.03 -4.68
CA GLN A 668 -25.39 17.09 -5.49
C GLN A 668 -24.64 15.75 -5.59
N TRP A 669 -25.39 14.66 -5.74
CA TRP A 669 -24.83 13.32 -5.74
C TRP A 669 -23.88 13.04 -6.93
N THR A 670 -23.88 13.87 -7.98
CA THR A 670 -22.99 13.76 -9.14
C THR A 670 -21.78 14.67 -9.08
N GLU A 671 -21.73 15.63 -8.16
CA GLU A 671 -20.58 16.54 -8.03
C GLU A 671 -19.31 15.77 -7.65
N TYR A 672 -18.17 16.35 -8.01
CA TYR A 672 -16.86 15.93 -7.51
C TYR A 672 -16.77 16.22 -6.01
N GLY A 673 -15.94 15.47 -5.31
CA GLY A 673 -15.64 15.76 -3.91
C GLY A 673 -14.93 17.12 -3.72
N ARG A 674 -14.29 17.65 -4.75
CA ARG A 674 -13.87 19.05 -4.80
C ARG A 674 -13.72 19.50 -6.24
N LEU A 675 -14.16 20.73 -6.51
CA LEU A 675 -13.83 21.48 -7.73
C LEU A 675 -13.48 22.92 -7.34
N SER A 676 -12.21 23.29 -7.48
CA SER A 676 -11.74 24.66 -7.20
C SER A 676 -11.91 25.52 -8.44
N THR A 677 -13.15 25.99 -8.66
CA THR A 677 -13.57 26.71 -9.87
C THR A 677 -12.69 27.92 -10.19
N ASN A 678 -12.26 28.68 -9.18
CA ASN A 678 -11.36 29.84 -9.36
C ASN A 678 -10.05 29.46 -10.08
N LYS A 679 -9.46 28.31 -9.76
CA LYS A 679 -8.23 27.83 -10.41
C LYS A 679 -8.46 27.42 -11.87
N LEU A 680 -9.67 27.05 -12.25
CA LEU A 680 -10.01 26.58 -13.60
C LEU A 680 -10.46 27.72 -14.54
N ARG A 681 -10.79 28.90 -13.99
CA ARG A 681 -11.18 30.07 -14.79
C ARG A 681 -10.00 30.68 -15.54
N VAL A 682 -8.82 30.69 -14.92
CA VAL A 682 -7.58 31.12 -15.57
C VAL A 682 -7.03 29.95 -16.40
N PRO A 683 -6.85 30.10 -17.73
CA PRO A 683 -6.43 28.99 -18.59
C PRO A 683 -4.98 28.57 -18.34
N LEU A 684 -4.06 29.54 -18.18
CA LEU A 684 -2.64 29.25 -17.95
C LEU A 684 -2.44 28.64 -16.56
N SER A 685 -1.68 27.54 -16.52
CA SER A 685 -1.36 26.80 -15.29
C SER A 685 0.02 26.17 -15.42
N ILE A 686 0.79 26.07 -14.34
CA ILE A 686 1.90 25.11 -14.29
C ILE A 686 1.44 23.90 -13.49
N SER A 687 1.30 22.75 -14.12
CA SER A 687 0.92 21.50 -13.47
C SER A 687 2.16 20.67 -13.14
N PHE A 688 2.12 19.89 -12.07
CA PHE A 688 3.25 19.06 -11.67
C PHE A 688 2.82 17.72 -11.07
N ALA A 689 3.72 16.74 -11.14
CA ALA A 689 3.47 15.42 -10.55
C ALA A 689 3.56 15.47 -9.02
N PHE A 690 2.47 15.15 -8.31
CA PHE A 690 2.44 15.15 -6.84
C PHE A 690 3.36 14.08 -6.23
N VAL A 691 3.42 12.90 -6.85
CA VAL A 691 4.33 11.81 -6.48
C VAL A 691 5.16 11.43 -7.70
N ALA A 692 6.47 11.64 -7.62
CA ALA A 692 7.42 11.29 -8.67
C ALA A 692 8.82 11.10 -8.10
N THR A 693 9.71 10.48 -8.86
CA THR A 693 11.12 10.34 -8.47
C THR A 693 11.91 11.63 -8.65
N HIS A 694 11.49 12.48 -9.60
CA HIS A 694 12.10 13.76 -9.92
C HIS A 694 11.00 14.82 -10.11
N ASN A 695 11.41 16.09 -10.11
CA ASN A 695 10.55 17.20 -10.46
C ASN A 695 10.12 17.15 -11.93
N HIS A 696 8.80 17.19 -12.15
CA HIS A 696 8.19 17.29 -13.47
C HIS A 696 7.14 18.38 -13.46
N PHE A 697 7.44 19.50 -14.11
CA PHE A 697 6.55 20.63 -14.26
C PHE A 697 6.23 20.84 -15.74
N VAL A 698 4.96 21.14 -16.04
CA VAL A 698 4.45 21.29 -17.40
C VAL A 698 3.56 22.53 -17.46
N LEU A 699 3.74 23.35 -18.49
CA LEU A 699 2.84 24.46 -18.78
C LEU A 699 1.56 23.92 -19.45
N ASP A 700 0.42 24.16 -18.82
CA ASP A 700 -0.89 23.94 -19.39
C ASP A 700 -1.51 25.25 -19.89
N ARG A 701 -2.11 25.18 -21.08
CA ARG A 701 -2.72 26.31 -21.78
C ARG A 701 -4.26 26.32 -21.72
N GLY A 702 -4.85 25.57 -20.78
CA GLY A 702 -6.28 25.56 -20.49
C GLY A 702 -7.05 24.38 -21.11
N GLY A 703 -8.36 24.35 -20.83
CA GLY A 703 -9.29 23.35 -21.36
C GLY A 703 -9.30 22.01 -20.61
N LYS A 704 -8.51 21.87 -19.55
CA LYS A 704 -8.35 20.62 -18.78
C LYS A 704 -8.83 20.76 -17.34
N VAL A 705 -9.05 19.62 -16.69
CA VAL A 705 -9.21 19.52 -15.24
C VAL A 705 -8.04 18.71 -14.69
N PHE A 706 -7.62 18.98 -13.45
CA PHE A 706 -6.49 18.27 -12.85
C PHE A 706 -6.91 17.49 -11.63
N LYS A 707 -6.44 16.26 -11.53
CA LYS A 707 -6.62 15.38 -10.38
C LYS A 707 -5.74 15.86 -9.22
N GLN A 708 -6.03 15.43 -7.99
CA GLN A 708 -5.18 15.72 -6.83
C GLN A 708 -3.73 15.23 -6.97
N THR A 709 -3.48 14.30 -7.89
CA THR A 709 -2.13 13.81 -8.23
C THR A 709 -1.37 14.73 -9.17
N ALA A 710 -2.03 15.71 -9.78
CA ALA A 710 -1.47 16.71 -10.69
C ALA A 710 -1.85 18.13 -10.22
N PRO A 711 -1.32 18.61 -9.08
CA PRO A 711 -1.68 19.92 -8.56
C PRO A 711 -1.15 21.02 -9.48
N VAL A 712 -1.72 22.22 -9.35
CA VAL A 712 -1.36 23.36 -10.21
C VAL A 712 -0.79 24.51 -9.41
N ILE A 713 0.11 25.27 -10.05
CA ILE A 713 0.55 26.61 -9.68
C ILE A 713 -0.20 27.59 -10.58
N LYS A 714 -0.86 28.56 -9.96
CA LYS A 714 -1.55 29.67 -10.61
C LYS A 714 -0.81 30.95 -10.29
N LEU A 715 -0.48 31.71 -11.34
CA LEU A 715 -0.01 33.10 -11.21
C LEU A 715 -1.23 34.05 -11.18
N PRO A 716 -1.07 35.31 -10.74
CA PRO A 716 -2.13 36.31 -10.75
C PRO A 716 -2.82 36.41 -12.11
N GLU A 717 -4.13 36.72 -12.09
CA GLU A 717 -4.90 36.93 -13.30
C GLU A 717 -4.26 38.03 -14.17
N GLY A 718 -4.05 37.75 -15.45
CA GLY A 718 -3.34 38.64 -16.38
C GLY A 718 -1.84 38.34 -16.55
N ALA A 719 -1.26 37.42 -15.76
CA ALA A 719 0.11 36.98 -15.97
C ALA A 719 0.31 36.38 -17.37
N SER A 720 1.37 36.81 -18.04
CA SER A 720 1.74 36.42 -19.39
C SER A 720 2.27 34.98 -19.45
N GLU A 721 2.24 34.39 -20.65
CA GLU A 721 2.87 33.08 -20.88
C GLU A 721 4.38 33.12 -20.61
N GLU A 722 5.06 34.24 -20.90
CA GLU A 722 6.48 34.42 -20.61
C GLU A 722 6.79 34.33 -19.11
N GLU A 723 5.95 34.92 -18.25
CA GLU A 723 6.10 34.81 -16.79
C GLU A 723 5.96 33.37 -16.29
N HIS A 724 5.05 32.58 -16.90
CA HIS A 724 4.94 31.16 -16.59
C HIS A 724 6.18 30.39 -17.07
N LEU A 725 6.71 30.69 -18.26
CA LEU A 725 7.91 30.06 -18.80
C LEU A 725 9.16 30.38 -17.97
N ARG A 726 9.29 31.61 -17.44
CA ARG A 726 10.41 31.98 -16.54
C ARG A 726 10.46 31.05 -15.32
N LEU A 727 9.30 30.79 -14.72
CA LEU A 727 9.18 29.90 -13.57
C LEU A 727 9.36 28.43 -13.95
N LEU A 728 8.81 28.01 -15.11
CA LEU A 728 8.85 26.62 -15.58
C LEU A 728 10.27 26.08 -15.70
N GLY A 729 11.19 26.86 -16.28
CA GLY A 729 12.59 26.45 -16.44
C GLY A 729 13.30 26.24 -15.12
N LEU A 730 13.10 27.16 -14.18
CA LEU A 730 13.65 27.05 -12.83
C LEU A 730 13.12 25.80 -12.12
N LEU A 731 11.81 25.58 -12.16
CA LEU A 731 11.15 24.45 -11.49
C LEU A 731 11.52 23.09 -12.09
N ASN A 732 11.95 23.03 -13.35
CA ASN A 732 12.41 21.80 -14.03
C ASN A 732 13.92 21.55 -13.93
N SER A 733 14.64 22.31 -13.11
CA SER A 733 16.10 22.18 -12.93
C SER A 733 16.49 21.11 -11.90
N SER A 734 17.71 20.62 -12.00
CA SER A 734 18.32 19.74 -10.98
C SER A 734 18.43 20.41 -9.61
N THR A 735 18.63 21.74 -9.57
CA THR A 735 18.69 22.53 -8.32
C THR A 735 17.32 22.52 -7.63
N ALA A 736 16.24 22.68 -8.39
CA ALA A 736 14.89 22.56 -7.86
C ALA A 736 14.60 21.14 -7.37
N CYS A 737 15.03 20.12 -8.11
CA CYS A 737 14.94 18.73 -7.68
C CYS A 737 15.63 18.50 -6.33
N PHE A 738 16.86 19.00 -6.19
CA PHE A 738 17.65 18.92 -4.96
C PHE A 738 16.90 19.55 -3.78
N TRP A 739 16.52 20.83 -3.90
CA TRP A 739 15.85 21.54 -2.81
C TRP A 739 14.53 20.85 -2.44
N LEU A 740 13.74 20.46 -3.44
CA LEU A 740 12.47 19.75 -3.19
C LEU A 740 12.70 18.45 -2.44
N LYS A 741 13.69 17.63 -2.82
CA LYS A 741 14.01 16.39 -2.10
C LYS A 741 14.52 16.65 -0.67
N MET A 742 15.15 17.81 -0.41
CA MET A 742 15.53 18.19 0.95
C MET A 742 14.33 18.55 1.81
N VAL A 743 13.24 19.11 1.28
CA VAL A 743 12.11 19.58 2.10
C VAL A 743 10.87 18.67 2.03
N SER A 744 10.77 17.82 1.01
CA SER A 744 9.66 16.91 0.77
C SER A 744 9.84 15.56 1.44
N TYR A 745 8.71 14.87 1.64
CA TYR A 745 8.69 13.53 2.21
C TYR A 745 9.10 12.47 1.17
N ASN A 746 10.11 11.68 1.49
CA ASN A 746 10.50 10.49 0.73
C ASN A 746 9.57 9.32 1.10
N ARG A 747 8.80 8.81 0.14
CA ARG A 747 7.91 7.64 0.30
C ARG A 747 8.66 6.30 0.22
N GLY A 748 9.96 6.32 -0.05
CA GLY A 748 10.77 5.15 -0.34
C GLY A 748 10.62 4.67 -1.78
N SER A 749 11.02 3.42 -2.01
CA SER A 749 10.92 2.72 -3.29
C SER A 749 10.05 1.46 -3.13
N THR A 750 10.10 0.53 -4.08
CA THR A 750 9.41 -0.76 -3.94
C THR A 750 9.91 -1.55 -2.73
N VAL A 751 9.08 -2.45 -2.20
CA VAL A 751 9.45 -3.37 -1.12
C VAL A 751 9.73 -4.77 -1.69
N ASP A 752 10.60 -5.52 -1.02
CA ASP A 752 10.85 -6.92 -1.36
C ASP A 752 9.77 -7.85 -0.80
N SER A 753 9.91 -9.16 -1.05
CA SER A 753 9.04 -10.18 -0.49
C SER A 753 9.08 -10.27 1.04
N LYS A 754 10.09 -9.70 1.69
CA LYS A 754 10.24 -9.60 3.15
C LYS A 754 9.73 -8.26 3.70
N GLY A 755 9.05 -7.45 2.87
CA GLY A 755 8.51 -6.15 3.24
C GLY A 755 9.58 -5.08 3.50
N ALA A 756 10.86 -5.38 3.25
CA ALA A 756 11.95 -4.43 3.41
C ALA A 756 12.04 -3.54 2.18
N ARG A 757 12.46 -2.29 2.39
CA ARG A 757 12.68 -1.34 1.31
C ARG A 757 13.77 -1.84 0.35
N GLN A 758 13.44 -2.01 -0.92
CA GLN A 758 14.39 -2.25 -2.02
C GLN A 758 14.84 -0.93 -2.65
N SER A 759 15.27 0.04 -1.84
CA SER A 759 15.97 1.18 -2.45
C SER A 759 17.33 0.67 -2.90
N ARG A 760 17.35 0.07 -4.10
CA ARG A 760 18.58 -0.41 -4.75
C ARG A 760 19.46 0.77 -5.12
N VAL A 761 18.84 1.93 -5.39
CA VAL A 761 19.50 3.19 -5.74
C VAL A 761 18.61 4.41 -5.38
N PRO A 762 19.14 5.49 -4.78
CA PRO A 762 18.34 6.61 -4.28
C PRO A 762 17.55 7.41 -5.33
N PHE A 763 17.95 7.37 -6.61
CA PHE A 763 17.25 8.06 -7.70
C PHE A 763 15.90 7.42 -8.08
N ASP A 764 15.59 6.23 -7.54
CA ASP A 764 14.32 5.51 -7.75
C ASP A 764 13.34 5.65 -6.57
N ASP A 765 13.66 6.50 -5.60
CA ASP A 765 12.76 6.85 -4.51
C ASP A 765 11.68 7.83 -4.97
N PHE A 766 10.43 7.60 -4.56
CA PHE A 766 9.31 8.49 -4.83
C PHE A 766 9.21 9.58 -3.75
N TYR A 767 9.03 10.83 -4.16
CA TYR A 767 8.84 11.97 -3.25
C TYR A 767 7.44 12.56 -3.38
N GLU A 768 6.87 13.03 -2.25
CA GLU A 768 5.66 13.85 -2.24
C GLU A 768 6.02 15.34 -2.38
N PHE A 769 5.80 15.90 -3.56
CA PHE A 769 5.95 17.34 -3.81
C PHE A 769 4.63 18.05 -3.48
N THR A 770 4.52 18.64 -2.29
CA THR A 770 3.27 19.31 -1.86
C THR A 770 3.26 20.79 -2.24
N GLY A 771 2.06 21.36 -2.41
CA GLY A 771 1.91 22.79 -2.67
C GLY A 771 2.52 23.67 -1.57
N THR A 772 2.33 23.30 -0.30
CA THR A 772 2.87 24.01 0.86
C THR A 772 4.40 24.01 0.89
N LYS A 773 5.06 22.95 0.42
CA LYS A 773 6.52 22.97 0.25
C LYS A 773 6.93 23.85 -0.93
N LEU A 774 6.21 23.76 -2.06
CA LEU A 774 6.48 24.61 -3.23
C LEU A 774 6.31 26.10 -2.94
N GLU A 775 5.36 26.51 -2.10
CA GLU A 775 5.21 27.90 -1.66
C GLU A 775 6.51 28.47 -1.07
N GLN A 776 7.32 27.63 -0.44
CA GLN A 776 8.59 28.01 0.20
C GLN A 776 9.79 27.96 -0.75
N PHE A 777 9.61 27.50 -1.99
CA PHE A 777 10.71 27.33 -2.94
C PHE A 777 11.42 28.67 -3.19
N PRO A 778 12.77 28.73 -3.03
CA PRO A 778 13.53 29.94 -3.27
C PRO A 778 13.56 30.28 -4.76
N LEU A 779 13.38 31.56 -5.08
CA LEU A 779 13.46 32.12 -6.42
C LEU A 779 14.70 33.02 -6.50
N PRO A 780 15.60 32.79 -7.48
CA PRO A 780 16.74 33.66 -7.71
C PRO A 780 16.28 34.98 -8.36
N SER A 781 17.17 35.96 -8.39
CA SER A 781 16.87 37.29 -8.97
C SER A 781 16.73 37.30 -10.50
N SER A 782 17.18 36.26 -11.20
CA SER A 782 17.17 36.15 -12.66
C SER A 782 16.69 34.77 -13.12
N TYR A 783 16.15 34.68 -14.34
CA TYR A 783 15.52 33.46 -14.87
C TYR A 783 16.09 33.05 -16.25
N PRO A 784 16.16 31.74 -16.57
CA PRO A 784 16.71 31.22 -17.82
C PRO A 784 15.65 31.18 -18.95
N ILE A 785 15.05 32.33 -19.29
CA ILE A 785 13.88 32.39 -20.18
C ILE A 785 14.16 31.88 -21.60
N GLU A 786 15.31 32.23 -22.18
CA GLU A 786 15.64 31.87 -23.58
C GLU A 786 15.72 30.35 -23.79
N LEU A 787 16.41 29.64 -22.89
CA LEU A 787 16.50 28.18 -22.93
C LEU A 787 15.13 27.55 -22.68
N THR A 788 14.36 28.11 -21.76
CA THR A 788 13.03 27.58 -21.42
C THR A 788 12.05 27.68 -22.59
N MET A 789 12.01 28.81 -23.30
CA MET A 789 11.18 28.97 -24.49
C MET A 789 11.56 27.98 -25.59
N LYS A 790 12.84 27.67 -25.75
CA LYS A 790 13.31 26.68 -26.74
C LYS A 790 12.89 25.27 -26.34
N LEU A 791 13.05 24.90 -25.07
CA LEU A 791 12.60 23.62 -24.53
C LEU A 791 11.09 23.43 -24.69
N ASP A 792 10.28 24.45 -24.39
CA ASP A 792 8.82 24.38 -24.59
C ASP A 792 8.45 24.19 -26.08
N ARG A 793 9.11 24.91 -27.00
CA ARG A 793 8.90 24.72 -28.45
C ARG A 793 9.26 23.31 -28.93
N LEU A 794 10.43 22.79 -28.52
CA LEU A 794 10.86 21.43 -28.86
C LEU A 794 9.93 20.38 -28.26
N THR A 795 9.39 20.63 -27.07
CA THR A 795 8.40 19.74 -26.43
C THR A 795 7.16 19.61 -27.30
N GLN A 796 6.60 20.71 -27.80
CA GLN A 796 5.44 20.68 -28.70
C GLN A 796 5.74 19.93 -30.02
N GLN A 797 6.97 20.05 -30.54
CA GLN A 797 7.40 19.32 -31.73
C GLN A 797 7.57 17.82 -31.43
N ALA A 798 8.13 17.45 -30.28
CA ALA A 798 8.27 16.06 -29.85
C ALA A 798 6.89 15.39 -29.69
N GLU A 799 5.92 16.08 -29.09
CA GLU A 799 4.54 15.60 -28.97
C GLU A 799 3.90 15.36 -30.34
N ALA A 800 4.12 16.26 -31.31
CA ALA A 800 3.60 16.10 -32.67
C ALA A 800 4.23 14.91 -33.42
N ALA A 801 5.45 14.49 -33.05
CA ALA A 801 6.17 13.37 -33.64
C ALA A 801 5.84 12.00 -33.01
N LEU A 802 5.16 11.96 -31.86
CA LEU A 802 4.78 10.70 -31.20
C LEU A 802 3.87 9.82 -32.09
N PRO A 803 3.98 8.48 -32.00
CA PRO A 803 3.16 7.58 -32.81
C PRO A 803 1.67 7.88 -32.72
N THR A 804 1.15 8.10 -31.51
CA THR A 804 -0.26 8.44 -31.24
C THR A 804 -0.72 9.70 -31.99
N SER A 805 0.12 10.73 -32.08
CA SER A 805 -0.17 11.98 -32.80
C SER A 805 -0.10 11.81 -34.31
N VAL A 806 0.82 10.97 -34.79
CA VAL A 806 0.99 10.65 -36.21
C VAL A 806 -0.22 9.86 -36.72
N ILE A 807 -0.64 8.82 -36.00
CA ILE A 807 -1.75 7.93 -36.41
C ILE A 807 -3.13 8.56 -36.25
N ALA A 808 -3.28 9.58 -35.40
CA ALA A 808 -4.60 10.20 -35.16
C ALA A 808 -5.11 10.98 -36.38
N LYS A 809 -4.23 11.38 -37.31
CA LYS A 809 -4.57 12.24 -38.44
C LYS A 809 -4.93 11.46 -39.71
N LYS A 810 -4.36 10.27 -39.91
CA LYS A 810 -4.46 9.45 -41.13
C LYS A 810 -4.17 7.98 -40.83
N THR A 811 -4.52 7.08 -41.74
CA THR A 811 -4.12 5.66 -41.69
C THR A 811 -2.59 5.55 -41.61
N PRO A 812 -2.02 4.86 -40.60
CA PRO A 812 -0.59 4.86 -40.37
C PRO A 812 0.17 4.06 -41.44
N THR A 813 1.24 4.65 -41.96
CA THR A 813 2.16 4.00 -42.90
C THR A 813 3.55 3.77 -42.28
N ALA A 814 4.28 2.76 -42.76
CA ALA A 814 5.65 2.50 -42.32
C ALA A 814 6.59 3.69 -42.53
N SER A 815 6.37 4.50 -43.59
CA SER A 815 7.21 5.67 -43.85
C SER A 815 6.97 6.79 -42.85
N GLU A 816 5.72 7.05 -42.49
CA GLU A 816 5.37 8.10 -41.53
C GLU A 816 5.86 7.74 -40.13
N LEU A 817 5.71 6.49 -39.71
CA LEU A 817 6.23 6.01 -38.42
C LEU A 817 7.75 6.13 -38.35
N ARG A 818 8.49 5.75 -39.41
CA ARG A 818 9.96 5.92 -39.45
C ARG A 818 10.39 7.39 -39.42
N ASN A 819 9.67 8.27 -40.11
CA ASN A 819 9.96 9.70 -40.08
C ASN A 819 9.69 10.28 -38.69
N GLY A 820 8.54 9.93 -38.09
CA GLY A 820 8.19 10.30 -36.72
C GLY A 820 9.23 9.82 -35.70
N GLN A 821 9.73 8.59 -35.85
CA GLN A 821 10.80 8.04 -35.00
C GLN A 821 12.04 8.91 -35.06
N LYS A 822 12.54 9.20 -36.27
CA LYS A 822 13.76 9.98 -36.48
C LYS A 822 13.62 11.40 -35.93
N ASP A 823 12.47 12.04 -36.17
CA ASP A 823 12.20 13.39 -35.68
C ASP A 823 12.14 13.39 -34.14
N TRP A 824 11.41 12.44 -33.56
CA TRP A 824 11.30 12.29 -32.11
C TRP A 824 12.66 12.04 -31.43
N GLU A 825 13.48 11.12 -31.95
CA GLU A 825 14.82 10.84 -31.45
C GLU A 825 15.74 12.06 -31.53
N THR A 826 15.68 12.80 -32.65
CA THR A 826 16.50 14.00 -32.87
C THR A 826 16.11 15.13 -31.92
N ILE A 827 14.81 15.45 -31.82
CA ILE A 827 14.29 16.50 -30.95
C ILE A 827 14.63 16.19 -29.49
N ARG A 828 14.46 14.93 -29.08
CA ARG A 828 14.76 14.49 -27.72
C ARG A 828 16.24 14.65 -27.37
N ALA A 829 17.15 14.32 -28.28
CA ALA A 829 18.59 14.53 -28.06
C ALA A 829 18.97 16.02 -27.92
N GLN A 830 18.24 16.92 -28.61
CA GLN A 830 18.39 18.37 -28.45
C GLN A 830 17.81 18.86 -27.12
N MET A 831 16.65 18.34 -26.70
CA MET A 831 16.06 18.67 -25.40
C MET A 831 16.97 18.25 -24.24
N ILE A 832 17.61 17.08 -24.32
CA ILE A 832 18.61 16.63 -23.34
C ILE A 832 19.77 17.63 -23.27
N ALA A 833 20.30 18.05 -24.42
CA ALA A 833 21.41 19.01 -24.48
C ALA A 833 21.04 20.38 -23.88
N LEU A 834 19.86 20.91 -24.21
CA LEU A 834 19.39 22.19 -23.67
C LEU A 834 19.05 22.12 -22.18
N GLN A 835 18.56 20.98 -21.69
CA GLN A 835 18.34 20.78 -20.25
C GLN A 835 19.67 20.81 -19.48
N GLU A 836 20.77 20.30 -20.05
CA GLU A 836 22.09 20.46 -19.43
C GLU A 836 22.51 21.93 -19.38
N GLU A 837 22.38 22.68 -20.48
CA GLU A 837 22.68 24.12 -20.44
C GLU A 837 21.82 24.88 -19.43
N LEU A 838 20.54 24.50 -19.29
CA LEU A 838 19.62 25.07 -18.31
C LEU A 838 20.09 24.84 -16.88
N ASP A 839 20.45 23.60 -16.52
CA ASP A 839 20.92 23.27 -15.17
C ASP A 839 22.21 24.04 -14.83
N TRP A 840 23.19 24.05 -15.73
CA TRP A 840 24.46 24.76 -15.51
C TRP A 840 24.29 26.27 -15.40
N GLN A 841 23.36 26.87 -16.16
CA GLN A 841 23.04 28.29 -16.04
C GLN A 841 22.43 28.60 -14.66
N ILE A 842 21.54 27.73 -14.17
CA ILE A 842 20.87 27.89 -12.88
C ILE A 842 21.86 27.77 -11.71
N TYR A 843 22.88 26.92 -11.81
CA TYR A 843 23.92 26.84 -10.76
C TYR A 843 24.61 28.18 -10.50
N SER A 844 24.89 28.96 -11.54
CA SER A 844 25.43 30.31 -11.39
C SER A 844 24.40 31.31 -10.85
N MET A 845 23.12 31.18 -11.21
CA MET A 845 22.05 32.04 -10.68
C MET A 845 21.87 31.90 -9.16
N TYR A 846 22.15 30.72 -8.60
CA TYR A 846 22.16 30.47 -7.15
C TYR A 846 23.55 30.63 -6.49
N GLY A 847 24.57 31.11 -7.22
CA GLY A 847 25.91 31.29 -6.66
C GLY A 847 26.60 29.99 -6.23
N LEU A 848 26.23 28.85 -6.82
CA LEU A 848 26.94 27.58 -6.63
C LEU A 848 28.24 27.52 -7.41
N LEU A 849 28.32 28.29 -8.51
CA LEU A 849 29.49 28.48 -9.35
C LEU A 849 29.62 29.96 -9.74
N ALA A 850 30.83 30.51 -9.65
CA ALA A 850 31.12 31.89 -10.05
C ALA A 850 30.83 32.12 -11.55
N ASP A 851 31.31 31.22 -12.42
CA ASP A 851 31.08 31.26 -13.86
C ASP A 851 30.63 29.89 -14.39
N ALA A 852 29.43 29.81 -14.97
CA ALA A 852 28.93 28.58 -15.59
C ALA A 852 29.65 28.30 -16.92
N PRO A 853 30.19 27.09 -17.13
CA PRO A 853 30.70 26.67 -18.44
C PRO A 853 29.52 26.39 -19.38
N LEU A 854 29.04 27.42 -20.10
CA LEU A 854 27.94 27.33 -21.07
C LEU A 854 28.45 27.29 -22.50
N SER A 855 27.75 26.56 -23.37
CA SER A 855 28.03 26.51 -24.81
C SER A 855 27.40 27.67 -25.55
N GLN A 856 28.05 28.10 -26.63
CA GLN A 856 27.34 28.87 -27.65
C GLN A 856 26.36 27.95 -28.37
N GLU A 857 25.17 28.47 -28.67
CA GLU A 857 24.07 27.68 -29.24
C GLU A 857 24.41 27.02 -30.57
N ALA A 858 25.10 27.75 -31.46
CA ALA A 858 25.51 27.23 -32.77
C ALA A 858 26.48 26.04 -32.67
N GLU A 859 27.08 25.83 -31.50
CA GLU A 859 28.08 24.79 -31.26
C GLU A 859 27.57 23.66 -30.36
N LEU A 860 26.30 23.69 -29.94
CA LEU A 860 25.72 22.65 -29.06
C LEU A 860 25.33 21.41 -29.88
N PRO A 861 26.04 20.27 -29.74
CA PRO A 861 25.67 19.05 -30.44
C PRO A 861 24.48 18.35 -29.78
N PRO A 862 23.71 17.52 -30.51
CA PRO A 862 22.75 16.62 -29.89
C PRO A 862 23.48 15.63 -28.97
N ILE A 863 22.91 15.38 -27.79
CA ILE A 863 23.50 14.52 -26.76
C ILE A 863 22.62 13.28 -26.59
N SER A 864 23.23 12.10 -26.68
CA SER A 864 22.57 10.84 -26.36
C SER A 864 22.59 10.61 -24.85
N PHE A 865 21.62 9.86 -24.34
CA PHE A 865 21.66 9.38 -22.96
C PHE A 865 22.96 8.60 -22.69
N GLY A 866 23.57 8.81 -21.52
CA GLY A 866 24.89 8.26 -21.17
C GLY A 866 26.07 9.17 -21.54
N GLN A 867 25.85 10.29 -22.22
CA GLN A 867 26.90 11.21 -22.67
C GLN A 867 26.96 12.53 -21.88
N ARG A 868 26.08 12.78 -20.91
CA ARG A 868 26.12 14.02 -20.11
C ARG A 868 27.34 14.04 -19.19
N ALA A 869 27.77 15.23 -18.75
CA ALA A 869 28.99 15.38 -17.96
C ALA A 869 29.01 14.51 -16.69
N PHE A 870 27.90 14.49 -15.93
CA PHE A 870 27.79 13.63 -14.75
C PHE A 870 27.75 12.14 -15.11
N GLU A 871 27.17 11.76 -16.24
CA GLU A 871 27.14 10.36 -16.70
C GLU A 871 28.55 9.91 -17.10
N ILE A 872 29.34 10.77 -17.74
CA ILE A 872 30.74 10.45 -18.05
C ILE A 872 31.56 10.29 -16.76
N SER A 873 31.37 11.19 -15.79
CA SER A 873 32.00 11.08 -14.47
C SER A 873 31.59 9.79 -13.74
N LEU A 874 30.30 9.47 -13.74
CA LEU A 874 29.75 8.25 -13.15
C LEU A 874 30.29 7.00 -13.86
N ALA A 875 30.32 6.97 -15.19
CA ALA A 875 30.85 5.85 -15.97
C ALA A 875 32.33 5.60 -15.66
N ARG A 876 33.13 6.65 -15.44
CA ARG A 876 34.53 6.53 -15.01
C ARG A 876 34.63 5.89 -13.62
N ARG A 877 33.79 6.30 -12.67
CA ARG A 877 33.74 5.72 -11.32
C ARG A 877 33.29 4.25 -11.36
N VAL A 878 32.29 3.93 -12.17
CA VAL A 878 31.83 2.55 -12.41
C VAL A 878 32.97 1.69 -12.97
N ALA A 879 33.72 2.18 -13.96
CA ALA A 879 34.86 1.48 -14.53
C ALA A 879 36.00 1.23 -13.51
N ARG A 880 36.09 2.05 -12.46
CA ARG A 880 37.01 1.87 -11.32
C ARG A 880 36.44 1.02 -10.18
N GLY A 881 35.17 0.63 -10.24
CA GLY A 881 34.48 -0.10 -9.16
C GLY A 881 34.06 0.76 -7.96
N GLU A 882 34.03 2.08 -8.11
CA GLU A 882 33.71 3.05 -7.04
C GLU A 882 32.22 3.45 -6.98
N ALA A 883 31.43 2.99 -7.94
CA ALA A 883 29.99 3.25 -8.04
C ALA A 883 29.28 2.08 -8.76
N PRO A 884 28.00 1.82 -8.45
CA PRO A 884 27.20 0.82 -9.16
C PRO A 884 26.82 1.30 -10.57
N ASP A 885 26.56 0.36 -11.47
CA ASP A 885 26.17 0.61 -12.87
C ASP A 885 24.64 0.73 -13.07
N ASP A 886 23.85 0.65 -11.99
CA ASP A 886 22.38 0.71 -12.00
C ASP A 886 21.78 1.86 -12.82
N TRP A 887 22.43 3.04 -12.82
CA TRP A 887 21.98 4.17 -13.65
C TRP A 887 21.93 3.82 -15.13
N PHE A 888 22.95 3.11 -15.63
CA PHE A 888 23.05 2.77 -17.05
C PHE A 888 22.18 1.56 -17.38
N THR A 889 22.23 0.52 -16.54
CA THR A 889 21.49 -0.72 -16.77
C THR A 889 19.97 -0.54 -16.71
N ARG A 890 19.45 0.31 -15.80
CA ARG A 890 18.00 0.58 -15.71
C ARG A 890 17.43 1.45 -16.82
N HIS A 891 18.28 2.22 -17.50
CA HIS A 891 17.85 3.13 -18.57
C HIS A 891 18.27 2.61 -19.96
N ASP A 892 18.74 1.37 -20.06
CA ASP A 892 19.27 0.75 -21.29
C ASP A 892 20.29 1.65 -22.00
N ALA A 893 21.21 2.20 -21.21
CA ALA A 893 22.17 3.21 -21.66
C ALA A 893 23.58 2.65 -21.71
N THR A 894 24.34 3.03 -22.75
CA THR A 894 25.76 2.67 -22.87
C THR A 894 26.63 3.61 -22.02
N PRO A 895 27.37 3.10 -21.02
CA PRO A 895 28.29 3.91 -20.22
C PRO A 895 29.41 4.50 -21.10
N THR A 896 29.51 5.83 -21.14
CA THR A 896 30.52 6.54 -21.95
C THR A 896 31.62 7.10 -21.05
N THR A 897 32.84 6.56 -21.10
CA THR A 897 33.97 7.02 -20.25
C THR A 897 34.83 8.11 -20.89
N LYS A 898 34.81 8.21 -22.22
CA LYS A 898 35.56 9.20 -23.03
C LYS A 898 34.60 10.21 -23.65
N ILE A 899 35.01 11.47 -23.71
CA ILE A 899 34.25 12.52 -24.39
C ILE A 899 34.19 12.18 -25.89
N PRO A 900 33.01 12.15 -26.54
CA PRO A 900 32.87 11.79 -27.95
C PRO A 900 33.70 12.66 -28.91
N ASP A 901 34.48 12.02 -29.79
CA ASP A 901 35.35 12.71 -30.75
C ASP A 901 34.58 13.56 -31.78
N ARG A 902 33.33 13.16 -32.07
CA ARG A 902 32.43 13.84 -33.03
C ARG A 902 31.96 15.23 -32.58
N TRP A 903 32.12 15.58 -31.31
CA TRP A 903 31.70 16.89 -30.80
C TRP A 903 32.68 18.00 -31.18
N PRO A 904 32.21 19.26 -31.33
CA PRO A 904 33.10 20.41 -31.51
C PRO A 904 34.11 20.55 -30.36
N ASP A 905 35.33 20.96 -30.66
CA ASP A 905 36.39 21.09 -29.65
C ASP A 905 36.06 22.12 -28.55
N SER A 906 35.29 23.16 -28.89
CA SER A 906 34.76 24.12 -27.91
C SER A 906 33.84 23.44 -26.90
N TYR A 907 32.94 22.58 -27.37
CA TYR A 907 32.03 21.82 -26.51
C TYR A 907 32.76 20.78 -25.65
N LYS A 908 33.77 20.10 -26.21
CA LYS A 908 34.63 19.17 -25.44
C LYS A 908 35.25 19.85 -24.22
N ARG A 909 35.83 21.05 -24.40
CA ARG A 909 36.42 21.84 -23.30
C ARG A 909 35.39 22.24 -22.24
N ILE A 910 34.16 22.54 -22.65
CA ILE A 910 33.06 22.82 -21.72
C ILE A 910 32.77 21.59 -20.86
N VAL A 911 32.62 20.41 -21.47
CA VAL A 911 32.35 19.16 -20.76
C VAL A 911 33.52 18.79 -19.83
N GLU A 912 34.77 19.02 -20.23
CA GLU A 912 35.94 18.84 -19.35
C GLU A 912 35.87 19.73 -18.11
N ARG A 913 35.54 21.02 -18.28
CA ARG A 913 35.34 21.95 -17.15
C ARG A 913 34.19 21.53 -16.25
N ARG A 914 33.10 21.01 -16.83
CA ARG A 914 31.95 20.48 -16.08
C ARG A 914 32.35 19.28 -15.24
N ILE A 915 33.05 18.30 -15.82
CA ILE A 915 33.55 17.13 -15.08
C ILE A 915 34.50 17.56 -13.96
N ALA A 916 35.43 18.49 -14.22
CA ALA A 916 36.34 19.00 -13.20
C ALA A 916 35.58 19.69 -12.04
N ALA A 917 34.51 20.44 -12.34
CA ALA A 917 33.68 21.07 -11.31
C ALA A 917 32.90 20.03 -10.48
N ILE A 918 32.38 18.97 -11.10
CA ILE A 918 31.72 17.84 -10.41
C ILE A 918 32.69 17.16 -9.43
N GLU A 919 33.95 16.99 -9.83
CA GLU A 919 34.97 16.30 -9.02
C GLU A 919 35.56 17.19 -7.91
N SER A 920 35.59 18.51 -8.08
CA SER A 920 36.29 19.44 -7.17
C SER A 920 35.37 20.29 -6.28
N ASN A 921 34.12 20.52 -6.67
CA ASN A 921 33.16 21.31 -5.90
C ASN A 921 32.06 20.41 -5.34
N ARG A 922 32.05 20.24 -4.01
CA ARG A 922 31.08 19.39 -3.31
C ARG A 922 29.62 19.72 -3.64
N ALA A 923 29.25 21.00 -3.72
CA ALA A 923 27.86 21.38 -4.03
C ALA A 923 27.46 20.95 -5.44
N ILE A 924 28.36 21.08 -6.41
CA ILE A 924 28.11 20.62 -7.78
C ILE A 924 28.12 19.10 -7.86
N GLY A 925 29.07 18.42 -7.22
CA GLY A 925 29.08 16.96 -7.14
C GLY A 925 27.81 16.37 -6.49
N MET A 926 27.18 17.09 -5.56
CA MET A 926 25.90 16.69 -4.97
C MET A 926 24.72 16.83 -5.93
N ILE A 927 24.59 17.93 -6.69
CA ILE A 927 23.46 18.11 -7.62
C ILE A 927 23.66 17.37 -8.95
N GLU A 928 24.89 17.30 -9.46
CA GLU A 928 25.24 16.57 -10.68
C GLU A 928 25.35 15.07 -10.38
N SER A 929 24.23 14.50 -9.94
CA SER A 929 24.10 13.10 -9.55
C SER A 929 22.78 12.50 -10.09
N PRO A 930 22.70 11.17 -10.20
CA PRO A 930 21.49 10.46 -10.62
C PRO A 930 20.20 10.88 -9.90
N GLU A 931 20.31 11.30 -8.64
CA GLU A 931 19.19 11.66 -7.77
C GLU A 931 18.49 12.96 -8.16
N TYR A 932 19.18 13.86 -8.88
CA TYR A 932 18.64 15.18 -9.19
C TYR A 932 18.61 15.46 -10.68
N LYS A 933 19.46 14.78 -11.47
CA LYS A 933 19.50 14.91 -12.93
C LYS A 933 18.35 14.15 -13.57
N ARG A 934 17.67 14.80 -14.51
CA ARG A 934 16.50 14.25 -15.20
C ARG A 934 16.83 12.90 -15.84
N ARG A 935 15.97 11.91 -15.60
CA ARG A 935 16.17 10.53 -16.03
C ARG A 935 15.91 10.28 -17.50
N TRP A 936 15.14 11.13 -18.19
CA TRP A 936 14.75 10.92 -19.58
C TRP A 936 14.43 9.44 -19.86
N ALA A 937 13.62 8.82 -18.99
CA ALA A 937 13.25 7.42 -19.12
C ALA A 937 12.03 7.34 -20.04
N THR A 938 11.99 6.34 -20.90
CA THR A 938 10.89 6.10 -21.84
C THR A 938 10.71 4.60 -22.03
N GLU A 939 9.51 4.17 -22.39
CA GLU A 939 9.24 2.76 -22.74
C GLU A 939 9.83 2.35 -24.09
N GLY A 940 10.44 3.30 -24.82
CA GLY A 940 11.04 3.08 -26.12
C GLY A 940 10.06 3.30 -27.26
N TRP A 941 10.59 3.61 -28.44
CA TRP A 941 9.76 3.88 -29.63
C TRP A 941 8.91 2.66 -30.01
N ASP A 942 9.46 1.45 -29.95
CA ASP A 942 8.76 0.23 -30.34
C ASP A 942 7.50 -0.01 -29.48
N ALA A 943 7.58 0.18 -28.17
CA ALA A 943 6.43 0.04 -27.28
C ALA A 943 5.38 1.15 -27.51
N LEU A 944 5.83 2.40 -27.69
CA LEU A 944 4.94 3.51 -28.03
C LEU A 944 4.21 3.27 -29.36
N GLN A 945 4.92 2.76 -30.36
CA GLN A 945 4.38 2.42 -31.68
C GLN A 945 3.39 1.25 -31.57
N GLU A 946 3.75 0.18 -30.89
CA GLU A 946 2.89 -0.99 -30.68
C GLU A 946 1.57 -0.59 -30.03
N LYS A 947 1.61 0.18 -28.93
CA LYS A 947 0.39 0.68 -28.25
C LYS A 947 -0.47 1.56 -29.14
N ALA A 948 0.15 2.47 -29.88
CA ALA A 948 -0.57 3.35 -30.81
C ALA A 948 -1.29 2.54 -31.90
N LEU A 949 -0.57 1.61 -32.55
CA LEU A 949 -1.14 0.73 -33.58
C LEU A 949 -2.22 -0.21 -33.03
N ARG A 950 -1.99 -0.80 -31.85
CA ARG A 950 -2.99 -1.62 -31.15
C ARG A 950 -4.27 -0.82 -30.90
N SER A 951 -4.14 0.40 -30.36
CA SER A 951 -5.29 1.28 -30.11
C SER A 951 -6.03 1.63 -31.41
N TRP A 952 -5.29 1.91 -32.50
CA TRP A 952 -5.88 2.21 -33.80
C TRP A 952 -6.70 1.02 -34.34
N LEU A 953 -6.13 -0.19 -34.27
CA LEU A 953 -6.78 -1.41 -34.73
C LEU A 953 -8.03 -1.72 -33.91
N LEU A 954 -7.96 -1.61 -32.59
CA LEU A 954 -9.11 -1.82 -31.71
C LEU A 954 -10.21 -0.78 -31.97
N ASP A 955 -9.86 0.48 -32.18
CA ASP A 955 -10.82 1.54 -32.55
C ASP A 955 -11.52 1.22 -33.87
N ARG A 956 -10.80 0.65 -34.84
CA ARG A 956 -11.36 0.22 -36.14
C ARG A 956 -12.31 -0.97 -36.00
N MET A 957 -12.00 -1.92 -35.11
CA MET A 957 -12.86 -3.09 -34.82
C MET A 957 -14.19 -2.71 -34.16
N GLU A 958 -14.32 -1.50 -33.61
CA GLU A 958 -15.55 -0.99 -33.00
C GLU A 958 -16.48 -0.27 -34.00
N PHE A 959 -16.12 -0.20 -35.27
CA PHE A 959 -16.92 0.49 -36.28
C PHE A 959 -18.32 -0.10 -36.38
N ARG A 960 -19.33 0.78 -36.34
CA ARG A 960 -20.74 0.40 -36.27
C ARG A 960 -21.13 -0.62 -37.36
N ASP A 961 -20.68 -0.42 -38.59
CA ASP A 961 -21.03 -1.28 -39.73
C ASP A 961 -20.56 -2.75 -39.57
N LEU A 962 -19.60 -3.02 -38.67
CA LEU A 962 -19.17 -4.38 -38.35
C LEU A 962 -20.17 -5.14 -37.48
N TRP A 963 -21.10 -4.43 -36.82
CA TRP A 963 -21.97 -4.96 -35.75
C TRP A 963 -23.47 -4.78 -36.06
N PHE A 964 -23.79 -4.27 -37.24
CA PHE A 964 -25.16 -4.15 -37.73
C PHE A 964 -25.29 -4.83 -39.11
N ASP A 965 -26.49 -5.29 -39.44
CA ASP A 965 -26.81 -5.83 -40.77
C ASP A 965 -27.19 -4.70 -41.76
N ASP A 966 -27.46 -5.09 -43.02
CA ASP A 966 -27.83 -4.14 -44.09
C ASP A 966 -29.18 -3.43 -43.83
N ASN A 967 -30.01 -3.97 -42.94
CA ASN A 967 -31.29 -3.38 -42.51
C ASN A 967 -31.13 -2.50 -41.26
N GLY A 968 -29.91 -2.35 -40.74
CA GLY A 968 -29.61 -1.57 -39.55
C GLY A 968 -29.98 -2.26 -38.24
N GLN A 969 -30.19 -3.58 -38.22
CA GLN A 969 -30.43 -4.38 -37.01
C GLN A 969 -29.11 -4.78 -36.35
N PRO A 970 -29.02 -4.78 -35.01
CA PRO A 970 -27.81 -5.19 -34.30
C PRO A 970 -27.59 -6.70 -34.45
N GLN A 971 -26.36 -7.11 -34.75
CA GLN A 971 -26.04 -8.51 -35.04
C GLN A 971 -24.81 -8.99 -34.26
N MET A 972 -24.94 -10.16 -33.62
CA MET A 972 -23.79 -10.88 -33.08
C MET A 972 -23.00 -11.53 -34.23
N VAL A 973 -21.67 -11.42 -34.18
CA VAL A 973 -20.78 -11.92 -35.23
C VAL A 973 -19.78 -12.93 -34.68
N THR A 974 -19.50 -13.97 -35.46
CA THR A 974 -18.44 -14.90 -35.12
C THR A 974 -17.07 -14.27 -35.35
N LEU A 975 -16.04 -14.76 -34.66
CA LEU A 975 -14.67 -14.29 -34.84
C LEU A 975 -14.18 -14.43 -36.29
N SER A 976 -14.56 -15.51 -36.96
CA SER A 976 -14.27 -15.73 -38.38
C SER A 976 -14.93 -14.67 -39.26
N ARG A 977 -16.22 -14.41 -39.07
CA ARG A 977 -16.97 -13.41 -39.85
C ARG A 977 -16.47 -12.00 -39.60
N LEU A 978 -16.10 -11.66 -38.36
CA LEU A 978 -15.46 -10.38 -38.04
C LEU A 978 -14.12 -10.26 -38.76
N THR A 979 -13.32 -11.32 -38.78
CA THR A 979 -12.05 -11.37 -39.51
C THR A 979 -12.27 -11.17 -41.01
N ASP A 980 -13.26 -11.82 -41.61
CA ASP A 980 -13.58 -11.68 -43.04
C ASP A 980 -14.03 -10.26 -43.37
N ARG A 981 -14.86 -9.63 -42.52
CA ARG A 981 -15.27 -8.22 -42.66
C ARG A 981 -14.07 -7.28 -42.59
N LEU A 982 -13.15 -7.51 -41.66
CA LEU A 982 -11.92 -6.72 -41.49
C LEU A 982 -10.89 -6.98 -42.61
N ALA A 983 -10.88 -8.17 -43.21
CA ALA A 983 -10.02 -8.49 -44.35
C ALA A 983 -10.37 -7.69 -45.62
N ALA A 984 -11.62 -7.24 -45.74
CA ALA A 984 -12.06 -6.34 -46.80
C ALA A 984 -11.59 -4.88 -46.61
N ASP A 985 -11.19 -4.51 -45.39
CA ASP A 985 -10.66 -3.18 -45.09
C ASP A 985 -9.15 -3.14 -45.34
N ALA A 986 -8.76 -2.61 -46.51
CA ALA A 986 -7.37 -2.52 -46.93
C ALA A 986 -6.49 -1.73 -45.93
N ASP A 987 -7.06 -0.71 -45.29
CA ASP A 987 -6.35 0.06 -44.27
C ASP A 987 -6.10 -0.81 -43.04
N PHE A 988 -7.12 -1.53 -42.55
CA PHE A 988 -6.97 -2.43 -41.40
C PHE A 988 -5.89 -3.51 -41.65
N VAL A 989 -5.93 -4.17 -42.82
CA VAL A 989 -4.94 -5.19 -43.19
C VAL A 989 -3.54 -4.60 -43.25
N SER A 990 -3.38 -3.40 -43.82
CA SER A 990 -2.08 -2.73 -43.91
C SER A 990 -1.51 -2.41 -42.52
N VAL A 991 -2.34 -1.93 -41.60
CA VAL A 991 -1.91 -1.59 -40.24
C VAL A 991 -1.66 -2.83 -39.38
N ALA A 992 -2.45 -3.89 -39.55
CA ALA A 992 -2.22 -5.17 -38.89
C ALA A 992 -0.85 -5.77 -39.26
N ALA A 993 -0.43 -5.62 -40.53
CA ALA A 993 0.89 -6.04 -40.99
C ALA A 993 2.04 -5.21 -40.38
N LEU A 994 1.80 -3.95 -40.00
CA LEU A 994 2.75 -3.12 -39.25
C LEU A 994 2.81 -3.49 -37.77
N TYR A 995 1.66 -3.78 -37.16
CA TYR A 995 1.53 -4.13 -35.74
C TYR A 995 2.13 -5.49 -35.41
N ALA A 996 1.82 -6.53 -36.20
CA ALA A 996 2.30 -7.89 -35.98
C ALA A 996 2.83 -8.51 -37.28
N PRO A 997 4.04 -8.12 -37.73
CA PRO A 997 4.62 -8.63 -38.97
C PRO A 997 4.69 -10.16 -38.96
N ARG A 998 4.34 -10.80 -40.09
CA ARG A 998 4.38 -12.27 -40.29
C ARG A 998 3.37 -13.08 -39.45
N THR A 999 2.40 -12.41 -38.83
CA THR A 999 1.28 -13.07 -38.14
C THR A 999 0.06 -13.06 -39.07
N ASP A 1000 -0.68 -14.18 -39.11
CA ASP A 1000 -1.91 -14.27 -39.90
C ASP A 1000 -2.98 -13.31 -39.35
N LEU A 1001 -3.79 -12.71 -40.23
CA LEU A 1001 -4.79 -11.71 -39.83
C LEU A 1001 -5.78 -12.26 -38.79
N ALA A 1002 -6.21 -13.52 -38.92
CA ALA A 1002 -7.14 -14.14 -37.97
C ALA A 1002 -6.50 -14.27 -36.57
N GLN A 1003 -5.20 -14.56 -36.51
CA GLN A 1003 -4.46 -14.61 -35.24
C GLN A 1003 -4.31 -13.22 -34.62
N VAL A 1004 -4.07 -12.18 -35.44
CA VAL A 1004 -4.01 -10.79 -34.97
C VAL A 1004 -5.35 -10.38 -34.37
N VAL A 1005 -6.46 -10.55 -35.10
CA VAL A 1005 -7.81 -10.21 -34.62
C VAL A 1005 -8.17 -10.98 -33.35
N ALA A 1006 -7.87 -12.28 -33.29
CA ALA A 1006 -8.07 -13.10 -32.09
C ALA A 1006 -7.27 -12.57 -30.88
N SER A 1007 -6.00 -12.20 -31.08
CA SER A 1007 -5.15 -11.66 -30.01
C SER A 1007 -5.62 -10.29 -29.51
N LEU A 1008 -6.13 -9.44 -30.41
CA LEU A 1008 -6.64 -8.11 -30.07
C LEU A 1008 -7.90 -8.23 -29.21
N ILE A 1009 -8.85 -9.09 -29.58
CA ILE A 1009 -10.16 -9.19 -28.90
C ILE A 1009 -10.13 -9.92 -27.56
N THR A 1010 -9.18 -10.85 -27.36
CA THR A 1010 -9.10 -11.80 -26.21
C THR A 1010 -9.12 -11.14 -24.83
N ASP A 1011 -8.60 -9.92 -24.70
CA ASP A 1011 -8.58 -9.17 -23.44
C ASP A 1011 -9.48 -7.92 -23.44
N GLU A 1012 -10.20 -7.67 -24.53
CA GLU A 1012 -11.05 -6.49 -24.72
C GLU A 1012 -12.56 -6.82 -24.65
N HIS A 1013 -12.88 -8.09 -24.37
CA HIS A 1013 -14.25 -8.59 -24.22
C HIS A 1013 -14.61 -8.88 -22.77
N VAL A 1014 -15.90 -8.74 -22.44
CA VAL A 1014 -16.48 -9.22 -21.18
C VAL A 1014 -17.73 -10.07 -21.49
N PRO A 1015 -17.92 -11.24 -20.87
CA PRO A 1015 -19.12 -12.05 -21.07
C PRO A 1015 -20.41 -11.31 -20.69
N PHE A 1016 -21.46 -11.49 -21.50
CA PHE A 1016 -22.76 -10.85 -21.29
C PHE A 1016 -23.41 -11.23 -19.95
N LEU A 1017 -23.25 -12.48 -19.51
CA LEU A 1017 -23.92 -13.04 -18.33
C LEU A 1017 -23.06 -12.93 -17.06
N ALA A 1018 -23.65 -12.57 -15.91
CA ALA A 1018 -22.95 -12.46 -14.64
C ALA A 1018 -22.27 -13.77 -14.20
N ALA A 1019 -22.91 -14.91 -14.43
CA ALA A 1019 -22.39 -16.25 -14.10
C ALA A 1019 -21.09 -16.62 -14.86
N LEU A 1020 -20.79 -15.95 -15.97
CA LEU A 1020 -19.57 -16.15 -16.76
C LEU A 1020 -18.47 -15.12 -16.44
N ARG A 1021 -18.81 -14.09 -15.65
CA ARG A 1021 -17.89 -13.01 -15.23
C ARG A 1021 -17.35 -13.22 -13.83
N TYR A 1022 -18.22 -13.64 -12.92
CA TYR A 1022 -17.98 -13.60 -11.49
C TYR A 1022 -17.68 -14.98 -10.88
N ARG A 1023 -16.81 -14.96 -9.87
CA ARG A 1023 -16.68 -16.06 -8.89
C ARG A 1023 -17.88 -16.04 -7.93
N PRO A 1024 -18.08 -17.08 -7.10
CA PRO A 1024 -19.18 -17.10 -6.13
C PRO A 1024 -19.24 -15.87 -5.22
N SER A 1025 -18.09 -15.32 -4.80
CA SER A 1025 -18.02 -14.08 -4.01
C SER A 1025 -18.56 -12.87 -4.78
N GLY A 1026 -18.21 -12.74 -6.07
CA GLY A 1026 -18.70 -11.68 -6.94
C GLY A 1026 -20.19 -11.78 -7.22
N LEU A 1027 -20.73 -12.99 -7.39
CA LEU A 1027 -22.18 -13.21 -7.57
C LEU A 1027 -22.99 -12.79 -6.33
N LYS A 1028 -22.46 -13.02 -5.13
CA LYS A 1028 -23.08 -12.54 -3.89
C LYS A 1028 -23.16 -11.02 -3.87
N LYS A 1029 -22.05 -10.33 -4.19
CA LYS A 1029 -22.03 -8.86 -4.31
C LYS A 1029 -23.01 -8.38 -5.39
N ARG A 1030 -23.05 -9.04 -6.55
CA ARG A 1030 -23.97 -8.71 -7.64
C ARG A 1030 -25.43 -8.72 -7.19
N LYS A 1031 -25.84 -9.72 -6.41
CA LYS A 1031 -27.19 -9.78 -5.83
C LYS A 1031 -27.47 -8.60 -4.88
N ASP A 1032 -26.49 -8.20 -4.07
CA ASP A 1032 -26.61 -7.01 -3.20
C ASP A 1032 -26.77 -5.73 -4.03
N TRP A 1033 -26.05 -5.60 -5.14
CA TRP A 1033 -26.20 -4.48 -6.10
C TRP A 1033 -27.58 -4.46 -6.76
N GLU A 1034 -28.09 -5.61 -7.21
CA GLU A 1034 -29.41 -5.73 -7.82
C GLU A 1034 -30.52 -5.32 -6.83
N HIS A 1035 -30.42 -5.75 -5.58
CA HIS A 1035 -31.33 -5.32 -4.52
C HIS A 1035 -31.32 -3.79 -4.32
N VAL A 1036 -30.13 -3.18 -4.30
CA VAL A 1036 -30.01 -1.71 -4.21
C VAL A 1036 -30.64 -1.03 -5.42
N TRP A 1037 -30.43 -1.53 -6.64
CA TRP A 1037 -31.07 -0.96 -7.83
C TRP A 1037 -32.59 -1.04 -7.78
N ASP A 1038 -33.15 -2.15 -7.31
CA ASP A 1038 -34.61 -2.28 -7.13
C ASP A 1038 -35.15 -1.26 -6.12
N MET A 1039 -34.44 -1.05 -4.99
CA MET A 1039 -34.79 0.00 -4.05
C MET A 1039 -34.66 1.40 -4.67
N GLN A 1040 -33.61 1.68 -5.45
CA GLN A 1040 -33.46 2.96 -6.16
C GLN A 1040 -34.62 3.21 -7.14
N ARG A 1041 -35.12 2.18 -7.83
CA ARG A 1041 -36.30 2.31 -8.71
C ARG A 1041 -37.57 2.61 -7.93
N GLN A 1042 -37.74 1.96 -6.77
CA GLN A 1042 -38.86 2.26 -5.87
C GLN A 1042 -38.80 3.70 -5.36
N GLU A 1043 -37.60 4.18 -4.99
CA GLU A 1043 -37.36 5.57 -4.61
C GLU A 1043 -37.76 6.53 -5.75
N ASP A 1044 -37.35 6.23 -6.99
CA ASP A 1044 -37.63 7.08 -8.15
C ASP A 1044 -39.13 7.16 -8.47
N ALA A 1045 -39.88 6.08 -8.24
CA ALA A 1045 -41.33 6.03 -8.42
C ALA A 1045 -42.12 6.75 -7.30
N MET A 1046 -41.50 7.08 -6.17
CA MET A 1046 -42.16 7.80 -5.07
C MET A 1046 -42.27 9.31 -5.37
N PRO A 1047 -43.38 9.96 -4.96
CA PRO A 1047 -43.50 11.41 -5.03
C PRO A 1047 -42.49 12.08 -4.09
N ASP A 1048 -42.00 13.25 -4.47
CA ASP A 1048 -41.05 14.01 -3.64
C ASP A 1048 -41.68 14.40 -2.31
N GLY A 1049 -40.92 14.22 -1.21
CA GLY A 1049 -41.40 14.51 0.13
C GLY A 1049 -40.59 13.82 1.23
N HIS A 1050 -41.07 13.95 2.47
CA HIS A 1050 -40.43 13.36 3.66
C HIS A 1050 -40.28 11.84 3.56
N GLU A 1051 -41.31 11.13 3.07
CA GLU A 1051 -41.28 9.67 2.96
C GLU A 1051 -40.24 9.17 1.96
N LYS A 1052 -40.08 9.84 0.80
CA LYS A 1052 -39.02 9.53 -0.17
C LYS A 1052 -37.63 9.73 0.43
N ASN A 1053 -37.42 10.83 1.17
CA ASN A 1053 -36.15 11.08 1.84
C ASN A 1053 -35.83 9.98 2.88
N LYS A 1054 -36.81 9.61 3.71
CA LYS A 1054 -36.65 8.54 4.71
C LYS A 1054 -36.37 7.19 4.06
N PHE A 1055 -37.02 6.89 2.93
CA PHE A 1055 -36.78 5.68 2.15
C PHE A 1055 -35.38 5.68 1.51
N ARG A 1056 -34.95 6.80 0.90
CA ARG A 1056 -33.59 6.95 0.38
C ARG A 1056 -32.53 6.70 1.45
N ASP A 1057 -32.78 7.16 2.67
CA ASP A 1057 -31.85 6.96 3.78
C ASP A 1057 -31.78 5.49 4.23
N SER A 1058 -32.80 4.68 3.96
CA SER A 1058 -32.81 3.23 4.26
C SER A 1058 -32.08 2.37 3.22
N ILE A 1059 -31.85 2.87 1.99
CA ILE A 1059 -31.15 2.14 0.93
C ILE A 1059 -29.69 1.85 1.38
N PRO A 1060 -29.21 0.60 1.39
CA PRO A 1060 -27.83 0.30 1.79
C PRO A 1060 -26.83 0.68 0.69
N VAL A 1061 -25.56 0.93 1.06
CA VAL A 1061 -24.47 1.09 0.07
C VAL A 1061 -24.05 -0.30 -0.39
N PRO A 1062 -24.07 -0.60 -1.70
CA PRO A 1062 -23.67 -1.92 -2.16
C PRO A 1062 -22.15 -2.09 -2.05
N PRO A 1063 -21.65 -3.31 -1.78
CA PRO A 1063 -20.23 -3.56 -1.57
C PRO A 1063 -19.41 -3.39 -2.86
N LYS A 1064 -18.19 -2.85 -2.75
CA LYS A 1064 -17.28 -2.73 -3.90
C LYS A 1064 -16.68 -4.08 -4.31
N TYR A 1065 -16.46 -4.27 -5.61
CA TYR A 1065 -15.75 -5.44 -6.13
C TYR A 1065 -14.24 -5.33 -5.96
N THR A 1066 -13.59 -6.49 -6.00
CA THR A 1066 -12.13 -6.69 -5.99
C THR A 1066 -11.72 -7.63 -7.12
N SER A 1067 -10.44 -7.72 -7.44
CA SER A 1067 -9.95 -8.68 -8.46
C SER A 1067 -10.30 -10.13 -8.14
N ALA A 1068 -10.40 -10.49 -6.85
CA ALA A 1068 -10.80 -11.82 -6.38
C ALA A 1068 -12.27 -12.16 -6.65
N ASP A 1069 -13.09 -11.19 -7.06
CA ASP A 1069 -14.51 -11.43 -7.38
C ASP A 1069 -14.72 -11.83 -8.85
N PHE A 1070 -13.72 -11.61 -9.72
CA PHE A 1070 -13.80 -11.88 -11.15
C PHE A 1070 -13.11 -13.20 -11.53
N LEU A 1071 -13.58 -13.83 -12.59
CA LEU A 1071 -12.98 -15.06 -13.11
C LEU A 1071 -11.65 -14.81 -13.85
N ARG A 1072 -11.50 -13.67 -14.53
CA ARG A 1072 -10.28 -13.25 -15.25
C ARG A 1072 -9.84 -11.84 -14.85
N THR A 1073 -8.53 -11.61 -14.91
CA THR A 1073 -7.92 -10.29 -14.65
C THR A 1073 -8.36 -9.24 -15.67
N SER A 1074 -8.51 -9.60 -16.95
CA SER A 1074 -9.00 -8.70 -18.00
C SER A 1074 -10.41 -8.17 -17.70
N PHE A 1075 -11.29 -9.01 -17.17
CA PHE A 1075 -12.64 -8.58 -16.77
C PHE A 1075 -12.59 -7.56 -15.64
N TRP A 1076 -11.73 -7.79 -14.63
CA TRP A 1076 -11.50 -6.82 -13.56
C TRP A 1076 -10.94 -5.49 -14.09
N GLN A 1077 -9.98 -5.52 -15.01
CA GLN A 1077 -9.41 -4.32 -15.62
C GLN A 1077 -10.45 -3.52 -16.41
N ALA A 1078 -11.38 -4.20 -17.08
CA ALA A 1078 -12.46 -3.56 -17.82
C ALA A 1078 -13.63 -3.06 -16.94
N ARG A 1079 -13.79 -3.55 -15.70
CA ARG A 1079 -14.97 -3.29 -14.85
C ARG A 1079 -14.70 -2.51 -13.56
N GLY A 1080 -13.54 -2.71 -12.94
CA GLY A 1080 -13.16 -2.04 -11.70
C GLY A 1080 -14.08 -2.30 -10.49
N LYS A 1081 -13.95 -1.47 -9.46
CA LYS A 1081 -14.58 -1.63 -8.14
C LYS A 1081 -16.10 -1.43 -8.16
N LEU A 1082 -16.60 -0.68 -9.13
CA LEU A 1082 -18.02 -0.34 -9.27
C LEU A 1082 -18.72 -1.12 -10.39
N ASP A 1083 -18.04 -2.11 -11.00
CA ASP A 1083 -18.51 -2.83 -12.19
C ASP A 1083 -18.97 -1.89 -13.33
N VAL A 1084 -18.23 -0.80 -13.53
CA VAL A 1084 -18.51 0.17 -14.61
C VAL A 1084 -18.07 -0.47 -15.92
N PRO A 1085 -18.95 -0.64 -16.90
CA PRO A 1085 -18.63 -1.41 -18.09
C PRO A 1085 -17.73 -0.59 -19.05
N LYS A 1086 -16.42 -0.89 -19.13
CA LYS A 1086 -15.45 -0.17 -20.00
C LYS A 1086 -14.92 -1.01 -21.17
N GLU A 1087 -15.30 -2.28 -21.26
CA GLU A 1087 -14.93 -3.17 -22.36
C GLU A 1087 -15.35 -2.65 -23.73
N ARG A 1088 -14.69 -3.15 -24.78
CA ARG A 1088 -14.98 -2.82 -26.19
C ARG A 1088 -16.01 -3.78 -26.79
N PHE A 1089 -15.96 -5.05 -26.38
CA PHE A 1089 -16.78 -6.12 -26.93
C PHE A 1089 -17.51 -6.91 -25.85
N ILE A 1090 -18.64 -7.50 -26.23
CA ILE A 1090 -19.42 -8.42 -25.41
C ILE A 1090 -19.23 -9.81 -26.00
N SER A 1091 -18.86 -10.80 -25.19
CA SER A 1091 -18.76 -12.18 -25.68
C SER A 1091 -19.96 -13.01 -25.27
N TYR A 1092 -20.37 -13.93 -26.14
CA TYR A 1092 -21.51 -14.82 -25.96
C TYR A 1092 -21.08 -16.29 -26.01
N GLY A 1093 -21.70 -17.12 -25.17
CA GLY A 1093 -21.39 -18.54 -25.05
C GLY A 1093 -21.82 -19.12 -23.71
N ALA A 1094 -21.60 -20.43 -23.53
CA ALA A 1094 -21.96 -21.16 -22.31
C ALA A 1094 -20.76 -21.45 -21.38
N THR A 1095 -19.55 -21.09 -21.79
CA THR A 1095 -18.31 -21.34 -21.03
C THR A 1095 -17.41 -20.11 -21.00
N ASN A 1096 -16.61 -20.00 -19.94
CA ASN A 1096 -15.60 -18.95 -19.83
C ASN A 1096 -14.29 -19.42 -20.48
N VAL A 1097 -14.10 -19.06 -21.75
CA VAL A 1097 -12.87 -19.32 -22.52
C VAL A 1097 -12.12 -18.02 -22.78
N ALA A 1098 -10.81 -18.13 -23.04
CA ALA A 1098 -9.96 -16.97 -23.28
C ALA A 1098 -10.39 -16.19 -24.54
N THR A 1099 -10.70 -16.91 -25.61
CA THR A 1099 -11.12 -16.37 -26.90
C THR A 1099 -12.41 -17.05 -27.34
N PRO A 1100 -13.59 -16.50 -26.99
CA PRO A 1100 -14.88 -17.02 -27.45
C PRO A 1100 -15.05 -16.98 -28.98
N GLU A 1101 -16.05 -17.70 -29.49
CA GLU A 1101 -16.35 -17.71 -30.92
C GLU A 1101 -17.32 -16.60 -31.35
N LEU A 1102 -18.22 -16.16 -30.46
CA LEU A 1102 -19.31 -15.23 -30.76
C LEU A 1102 -19.18 -13.93 -29.96
N TYR A 1103 -19.29 -12.80 -30.66
CA TYR A 1103 -19.13 -11.46 -30.08
C TYR A 1103 -20.26 -10.51 -30.50
N GLY A 1104 -20.45 -9.48 -29.68
CA GLY A 1104 -21.22 -8.29 -29.98
C GLY A 1104 -20.45 -7.03 -29.57
N TRP A 1105 -21.02 -5.88 -29.87
CA TRP A 1105 -20.39 -4.59 -29.57
C TRP A 1105 -20.86 -4.02 -28.23
N ALA A 1106 -19.92 -3.55 -27.41
CA ALA A 1106 -20.24 -2.99 -26.09
C ALA A 1106 -20.86 -1.58 -26.15
N GLY A 1107 -20.93 -0.96 -27.34
CA GLY A 1107 -21.61 0.32 -27.57
C GLY A 1107 -23.11 0.19 -27.83
N TRP A 1108 -23.67 -1.03 -27.90
CA TRP A 1108 -25.11 -1.23 -27.96
C TRP A 1108 -25.80 -0.72 -26.69
N ASP A 1109 -26.98 -0.13 -26.84
CA ASP A 1109 -27.88 0.07 -25.70
C ASP A 1109 -28.53 -1.26 -25.25
N HIS A 1110 -29.23 -1.25 -24.11
CA HIS A 1110 -29.83 -2.48 -23.57
C HIS A 1110 -30.84 -3.11 -24.54
N ARG A 1111 -31.57 -2.29 -25.31
CA ARG A 1111 -32.55 -2.75 -26.30
C ARG A 1111 -31.84 -3.40 -27.49
N GLU A 1112 -30.82 -2.77 -28.04
CA GLU A 1112 -30.03 -3.30 -29.15
C GLU A 1112 -29.33 -4.62 -28.77
N GLN A 1113 -28.75 -4.69 -27.57
CA GLN A 1113 -28.14 -5.92 -27.07
C GLN A 1113 -29.17 -7.06 -26.92
N ALA A 1114 -30.35 -6.76 -26.36
CA ALA A 1114 -31.42 -7.75 -26.22
C ALA A 1114 -32.00 -8.19 -27.57
N MET A 1115 -32.15 -7.25 -28.51
CA MET A 1115 -32.59 -7.54 -29.88
C MET A 1115 -31.59 -8.45 -30.61
N ALA A 1116 -30.29 -8.19 -30.49
CA ALA A 1116 -29.26 -9.03 -31.08
C ALA A 1116 -29.32 -10.48 -30.57
N ILE A 1117 -29.59 -10.67 -29.27
CA ILE A 1117 -29.81 -12.00 -28.68
C ILE A 1117 -31.10 -12.63 -29.25
N ALA A 1118 -32.22 -11.89 -29.27
CA ALA A 1118 -33.49 -12.40 -29.76
C ALA A 1118 -33.44 -12.83 -31.23
N ILE A 1119 -32.82 -12.03 -32.09
CA ILE A 1119 -32.59 -12.35 -33.51
C ILE A 1119 -31.77 -13.62 -33.65
N TYR A 1120 -30.66 -13.74 -32.90
CA TYR A 1120 -29.83 -14.94 -32.94
C TYR A 1120 -30.58 -16.20 -32.52
N LEU A 1121 -31.41 -16.11 -31.46
CA LEU A 1121 -32.25 -17.22 -31.01
C LEU A 1121 -33.32 -17.60 -32.03
N ALA A 1122 -33.86 -16.64 -32.79
CA ALA A 1122 -34.82 -16.92 -33.85
C ALA A 1122 -34.18 -17.56 -35.09
N GLU A 1123 -32.92 -17.23 -35.38
CA GLU A 1123 -32.19 -17.73 -36.56
C GLU A 1123 -31.50 -19.09 -36.33
N HIS A 1124 -31.23 -19.47 -35.07
CA HIS A 1124 -30.47 -20.68 -34.73
C HIS A 1124 -31.31 -21.65 -33.88
N SER A 1125 -31.40 -22.90 -34.33
CA SER A 1125 -32.02 -23.97 -33.55
C SER A 1125 -31.06 -24.51 -32.48
N LEU A 1126 -31.17 -24.00 -31.26
CA LEU A 1126 -30.32 -24.37 -30.12
C LEU A 1126 -31.00 -25.44 -29.23
N SER A 1127 -30.21 -26.31 -28.61
CA SER A 1127 -30.70 -27.21 -27.57
C SER A 1127 -31.06 -26.46 -26.28
N THR A 1128 -31.79 -27.10 -25.35
CA THR A 1128 -32.12 -26.51 -24.05
C THR A 1128 -30.86 -26.07 -23.29
N GLU A 1129 -29.76 -26.84 -23.34
CA GLU A 1129 -28.52 -26.47 -22.67
C GLU A 1129 -27.86 -25.24 -23.29
N GLU A 1130 -27.91 -25.10 -24.62
CA GLU A 1130 -27.30 -24.01 -25.37
C GLU A 1130 -28.12 -22.71 -25.30
N ILE A 1131 -29.45 -22.80 -25.29
CA ILE A 1131 -30.34 -21.62 -25.24
C ILE A 1131 -30.44 -21.00 -23.84
N THR A 1132 -30.32 -21.82 -22.79
CA THR A 1132 -30.45 -21.39 -21.38
C THR A 1132 -29.61 -20.14 -21.04
N PRO A 1133 -28.28 -20.07 -21.33
CA PRO A 1133 -27.48 -18.89 -21.01
C PRO A 1133 -27.94 -17.62 -21.74
N PHE A 1134 -28.44 -17.72 -22.97
CA PHE A 1134 -28.96 -16.56 -23.72
C PHE A 1134 -30.27 -16.04 -23.12
N LEU A 1135 -31.19 -16.94 -22.76
CA LEU A 1135 -32.42 -16.57 -22.05
C LEU A 1135 -32.11 -15.96 -20.67
N ALA A 1136 -31.10 -16.47 -19.96
CA ALA A 1136 -30.63 -15.90 -18.70
C ALA A 1136 -30.07 -14.48 -18.89
N GLY A 1137 -29.35 -14.22 -19.98
CA GLY A 1137 -28.89 -12.87 -20.31
C GLY A 1137 -30.02 -11.90 -20.64
N LEU A 1138 -31.05 -12.36 -21.37
CA LEU A 1138 -32.26 -11.56 -21.59
C LEU A 1138 -32.97 -11.24 -20.27
N LEU A 1139 -33.01 -12.18 -19.33
CA LEU A 1139 -33.55 -11.95 -17.98
C LEU A 1139 -32.70 -10.93 -17.19
N GLU A 1140 -31.37 -10.97 -17.27
CA GLU A 1140 -30.49 -9.96 -16.64
C GLU A 1140 -30.65 -8.55 -17.27
N LEU A 1141 -31.02 -8.46 -18.56
CA LEU A 1141 -31.26 -7.19 -19.25
C LEU A 1141 -32.66 -6.62 -18.98
N GLN A 1142 -33.65 -7.45 -18.65
CA GLN A 1142 -35.04 -7.04 -18.49
C GLN A 1142 -35.26 -5.82 -17.57
N PRO A 1143 -34.65 -5.73 -16.37
CA PRO A 1143 -34.87 -4.58 -15.49
C PRO A 1143 -34.41 -3.24 -16.10
N TRP A 1144 -33.44 -3.26 -17.01
CA TRP A 1144 -32.97 -2.07 -17.72
C TRP A 1144 -33.87 -1.71 -18.90
N LEU A 1145 -34.44 -2.72 -19.58
CA LEU A 1145 -35.46 -2.51 -20.60
C LEU A 1145 -36.71 -1.88 -20.00
N ASP A 1146 -37.19 -2.39 -18.86
CA ASP A 1146 -38.36 -1.87 -18.16
C ASP A 1146 -38.14 -0.42 -17.67
N GLN A 1147 -36.91 -0.09 -17.28
CA GLN A 1147 -36.58 1.24 -16.77
C GLN A 1147 -36.39 2.29 -17.86
N TRP A 1148 -35.75 1.93 -18.98
CA TRP A 1148 -35.29 2.91 -19.99
C TRP A 1148 -35.91 2.76 -21.38
N HIS A 1149 -36.59 1.65 -21.65
CA HIS A 1149 -37.12 1.28 -22.97
C HIS A 1149 -38.57 0.74 -22.91
N ASN A 1150 -39.37 1.29 -21.99
CA ASN A 1150 -40.77 0.88 -21.76
C ASN A 1150 -41.82 1.79 -22.41
N GLU A 1151 -41.37 2.73 -23.26
CA GLU A 1151 -42.26 3.56 -24.07
C GLU A 1151 -42.67 2.80 -25.34
N ILE A 1152 -43.89 3.05 -25.84
CA ILE A 1152 -44.40 2.43 -27.06
C ILE A 1152 -43.53 2.87 -28.24
N ASP A 1153 -42.96 1.90 -28.97
CA ASP A 1153 -42.19 2.19 -30.18
C ASP A 1153 -43.15 2.66 -31.30
N PRO A 1154 -42.98 3.88 -31.87
CA PRO A 1154 -43.85 4.38 -32.92
C PRO A 1154 -43.89 3.52 -34.19
N ASN A 1155 -42.84 2.72 -34.45
CA ASN A 1155 -42.73 1.88 -35.64
C ASN A 1155 -43.39 0.51 -35.46
N TYR A 1156 -43.45 -0.01 -34.23
CA TYR A 1156 -43.92 -1.37 -33.93
C TYR A 1156 -45.21 -1.42 -33.10
N GLY A 1157 -45.65 -0.30 -32.51
CA GLY A 1157 -46.89 -0.20 -31.74
C GLY A 1157 -46.88 -0.92 -30.38
N ILE A 1158 -45.74 -1.48 -29.98
CA ILE A 1158 -45.51 -2.16 -28.70
C ILE A 1158 -44.22 -1.61 -28.06
N ALA A 1159 -44.16 -1.58 -26.73
CA ALA A 1159 -42.94 -1.23 -26.02
C ALA A 1159 -41.88 -2.33 -26.19
N PRO A 1160 -40.60 -2.00 -26.50
CA PRO A 1160 -39.54 -2.99 -26.66
C PRO A 1160 -39.37 -3.91 -25.44
N SER A 1161 -39.49 -3.37 -24.23
CA SER A 1161 -39.50 -4.14 -22.97
C SER A 1161 -40.54 -5.26 -22.95
N THR A 1162 -41.77 -4.95 -23.34
CA THR A 1162 -42.91 -5.87 -23.36
C THR A 1162 -42.75 -6.93 -24.44
N PHE A 1163 -42.32 -6.52 -25.63
CA PHE A 1163 -42.06 -7.43 -26.75
C PHE A 1163 -40.98 -8.48 -26.39
N LEU A 1164 -39.80 -8.02 -25.97
CA LEU A 1164 -38.67 -8.91 -25.63
C LEU A 1164 -38.98 -9.82 -24.42
N SER A 1165 -39.74 -9.32 -23.45
CA SER A 1165 -40.20 -10.13 -22.30
C SER A 1165 -41.16 -11.23 -22.74
N GLY A 1166 -42.07 -10.95 -23.67
CA GLY A 1166 -43.01 -11.91 -24.25
C GLY A 1166 -42.31 -13.01 -25.03
N ASP A 1167 -41.38 -12.63 -25.91
CA ASP A 1167 -40.59 -13.58 -26.71
C ASP A 1167 -39.75 -14.49 -25.82
N ARG A 1168 -39.03 -13.93 -24.84
CA ARG A 1168 -38.25 -14.70 -23.85
C ARG A 1168 -39.12 -15.71 -23.10
N ARG A 1169 -40.30 -15.29 -22.60
CA ARG A 1169 -41.22 -16.16 -21.85
C ARG A 1169 -41.78 -17.29 -22.72
N THR A 1170 -42.03 -17.01 -23.99
CA THR A 1170 -42.49 -18.02 -24.96
C THR A 1170 -41.42 -19.11 -25.14
N MET A 1171 -40.18 -18.71 -25.44
CA MET A 1171 -39.05 -19.64 -25.57
C MET A 1171 -38.73 -20.38 -24.26
N GLN A 1172 -38.81 -19.72 -23.10
CA GLN A 1172 -38.67 -20.39 -21.79
C GLN A 1172 -39.72 -21.48 -21.60
N GLY A 1173 -40.97 -21.21 -21.96
CA GLY A 1173 -42.07 -22.17 -21.87
C GLY A 1173 -41.87 -23.38 -22.77
N GLU A 1174 -41.40 -23.17 -24.00
CA GLU A 1174 -41.09 -24.24 -24.96
C GLU A 1174 -39.98 -25.18 -24.47
N HIS A 1175 -39.01 -24.66 -23.71
CA HIS A 1175 -37.90 -25.43 -23.15
C HIS A 1175 -38.11 -25.88 -21.69
N GLY A 1176 -39.27 -25.59 -21.09
CA GLY A 1176 -39.60 -25.99 -19.72
C GLY A 1176 -38.75 -25.32 -18.63
N LEU A 1177 -38.25 -24.10 -18.88
CA LEU A 1177 -37.36 -23.37 -17.97
C LEU A 1177 -38.12 -22.29 -17.19
N THR A 1178 -37.82 -22.16 -15.90
CA THR A 1178 -38.33 -21.08 -15.04
C THR A 1178 -37.33 -19.91 -14.94
N ASP A 1179 -37.79 -18.74 -14.46
CA ASP A 1179 -36.87 -17.62 -14.15
C ASP A 1179 -35.83 -18.01 -13.09
N ASP A 1180 -36.17 -18.93 -12.17
CA ASP A 1180 -35.24 -19.41 -11.15
C ASP A 1180 -34.18 -20.36 -11.74
N ASP A 1181 -34.54 -21.17 -12.74
CA ASP A 1181 -33.56 -21.97 -13.49
C ASP A 1181 -32.55 -21.07 -14.20
N LEU A 1182 -33.02 -19.98 -14.81
CA LEU A 1182 -32.15 -19.00 -15.47
C LEU A 1182 -31.22 -18.28 -14.49
N ARG A 1183 -31.72 -17.81 -13.33
CA ARG A 1183 -30.90 -17.13 -12.30
C ARG A 1183 -29.87 -18.06 -11.66
N ASN A 1184 -30.22 -19.34 -11.50
CA ASN A 1184 -29.37 -20.33 -10.88
C ASN A 1184 -28.43 -21.05 -11.87
N TRP A 1185 -28.57 -20.81 -13.17
CA TRP A 1185 -27.71 -21.39 -14.19
C TRP A 1185 -26.23 -21.05 -13.92
N ARG A 1186 -25.35 -22.05 -14.04
CA ARG A 1186 -23.90 -21.90 -13.91
C ARG A 1186 -23.22 -22.63 -15.06
N PRO A 1187 -22.08 -22.10 -15.58
CA PRO A 1187 -21.32 -22.80 -16.59
C PRO A 1187 -20.81 -24.14 -16.05
N GLN A 1188 -20.76 -25.17 -16.89
CA GLN A 1188 -20.17 -26.44 -16.48
C GLN A 1188 -18.68 -26.27 -16.15
N PRO A 1189 -18.14 -26.98 -15.13
CA PRO A 1189 -16.72 -26.96 -14.83
C PRO A 1189 -15.92 -27.41 -16.05
N ALA A 1190 -14.89 -26.64 -16.44
CA ALA A 1190 -14.01 -27.03 -17.52
C ALA A 1190 -13.40 -28.41 -17.22
N THR A 1191 -13.73 -29.42 -18.02
CA THR A 1191 -13.14 -30.75 -17.93
C THR A 1191 -11.64 -30.60 -18.20
N ARG A 1192 -10.79 -30.93 -17.22
CA ARG A 1192 -9.33 -30.88 -17.38
C ARG A 1192 -8.91 -31.79 -18.54
N GLY A 1193 -8.68 -31.20 -19.72
CA GLY A 1193 -8.08 -31.87 -20.86
C GLY A 1193 -6.72 -32.46 -20.45
N ARG A 1194 -6.56 -33.76 -20.71
CA ARG A 1194 -5.35 -34.55 -20.49
C ARG A 1194 -4.16 -33.83 -21.13
N ARG A 1195 -3.23 -33.37 -20.31
CA ARG A 1195 -1.96 -32.74 -20.71
C ARG A 1195 -1.25 -33.71 -21.66
N THR A 1196 -1.24 -33.42 -22.96
CA THR A 1196 -0.39 -34.12 -23.92
C THR A 1196 1.05 -33.84 -23.51
N THR A 1197 1.76 -34.89 -23.09
CA THR A 1197 3.18 -34.86 -22.78
C THR A 1197 3.94 -34.36 -24.00
N THR A 1198 4.34 -33.09 -23.97
CA THR A 1198 5.30 -32.54 -24.93
C THR A 1198 6.63 -33.24 -24.67
N LYS A 1199 7.10 -34.04 -25.63
CA LYS A 1199 8.44 -34.63 -25.60
C LYS A 1199 9.46 -33.51 -25.42
N ARG A 1200 10.20 -33.58 -24.31
CA ARG A 1200 11.40 -32.80 -24.04
C ARG A 1200 12.39 -33.02 -25.18
N THR A 1201 12.55 -32.04 -26.06
CA THR A 1201 13.70 -31.98 -26.98
C THR A 1201 14.93 -31.64 -26.15
N THR A 1202 15.78 -32.63 -25.93
CA THR A 1202 17.12 -32.47 -25.37
C THR A 1202 17.94 -31.55 -26.28
N LYS A 1203 18.31 -30.37 -25.76
CA LYS A 1203 19.31 -29.49 -26.34
C LYS A 1203 20.65 -30.22 -26.31
N LYS A 1204 21.12 -30.69 -27.47
CA LYS A 1204 22.51 -31.18 -27.63
C LYS A 1204 23.45 -29.98 -27.48
N SER A 1205 24.26 -30.01 -26.42
CA SER A 1205 25.46 -29.18 -26.28
C SER A 1205 26.50 -29.67 -27.29
N ALA A 1206 26.81 -28.84 -28.30
CA ALA A 1206 28.01 -29.01 -29.10
C ALA A 1206 29.16 -28.32 -28.36
N ALA A 1207 29.96 -29.12 -27.65
CA ALA A 1207 31.33 -28.79 -27.29
C ALA A 1207 32.23 -29.63 -28.21
N ALA A 1208 33.10 -28.95 -28.96
CA ALA A 1208 34.19 -29.58 -29.68
C ALA A 1208 35.50 -29.10 -29.01
N GLU A 1209 36.27 -30.09 -28.53
CA GLU A 1209 37.74 -30.22 -28.58
C GLU A 1209 38.57 -29.01 -28.09
N GLY A 1210 39.38 -29.05 -27.04
CA GLY A 1210 40.17 -30.16 -26.48
C GLY A 1210 41.65 -29.90 -26.76
N ASP A 1211 42.45 -29.56 -25.74
CA ASP A 1211 43.86 -29.95 -25.64
C ASP A 1211 44.40 -29.73 -24.21
N ASN A 1212 44.92 -30.84 -23.64
CA ASN A 1212 45.61 -31.11 -22.37
C ASN A 1212 44.83 -31.06 -21.04
#